data_AF-A0AA88QB49-F1
#
_entry.id   AF-A0AA88QB49-F1
#
_cell.length_a   1.000
_cell.length_b   1.000
_cell.length_c   1.000
_cell.angle_alpha   90.00
_cell.angle_beta   90.00
_cell.angle_gamma   90.00
#
_symmetry.space_group_name_H-M   'P 1'
#
loop_
_entity.id
_entity.type
_entity.pdbx_description
1 polymer ?
#
loop_
_entity_poly.entity_id
_entity_poly.type
_entity_poly.pdbx_seq_one_letter_code
_entity_poly.pdbx_strand_id
1 'polypeptide(L)'
;MVTWVWEGGLKGSTCCYGYIDHVSSALQILVDLAQEDKGELVENVLQHCNSELCIDALRKLLKSPISWLSSTAACIFGVLLENESIVLKLQKETKRESNLIHDLVQTLTEDNHDVVMNAAGAIASLVETASGRMWFLQMLSVFYEVLEILSVLIENERENTVNSAALILARLFLCEETCEKVLSYSSACKIFRCLTKCLSCSHKDTAMNAAFAVGRLCGSRQAKILILREAKEHQLVSRLQALLLSGSGVEIGQTVCFALSCLANDEDGHALLMESTSVPALLDGLLQLLQSPDPDSIWFAAMTVRMLVSQPSGVVPVRMHCPLHEQLKLLSLSPSTGLELQEEVNTCLRRLERLSKPPPVMVTNLSSTSYTVSWEKCEPESGLDVIYSLFDKDIMLYHGLLCQVTIPVSPKQSMEPISLQLNLSTPDGDISPFSEPVVITPEQLDTELKPPRELCVIASTVTQVRLCWIEPEEGVKPKSYQIYCNDTLVKTTTLLGATVSCLSSGTSYQLSVSSLGPKDTESPRAVIEVKTAEDQDHAPSALAVVVLGRHELQINWGAPVAPLGRLFKYELSLNGCVVYLGTERSYTARRLSANTAYTCVVTAITSRGRCQSCPVTKNTARDEYLHSHRYLHSSSHRTTSKHSTSSPSIQVISEIKKNDRVSPATLKSKVHPTMVHHKTPDLRKDKQRQPSIQIHSPKGIQSSNHTSKTDRQGPAVVFPVSSTDELTVPYQEHSEYMSPTTSSTPEDLRHFRARISPANPTARLFQWNSDRKVPIDREKLPGITKQISEDVRLLQPVSFNWSNLEWTKQHQNRPQRARDKTDGPKSAKRKTIPSTITNQTIPKSVFK
;
A
#
# COMPACT_ATOMS: atom_id res chain seq x y z
N MET A 1 -18.42 59.83 38.61
CA MET A 1 -17.61 58.59 38.73
C MET A 1 -16.16 58.88 39.10
N VAL A 2 -15.30 59.39 38.20
CA VAL A 2 -13.84 59.54 38.42
C VAL A 2 -13.48 60.26 39.73
N THR A 3 -14.17 61.35 40.08
CA THR A 3 -13.96 62.09 41.34
C THR A 3 -14.12 61.22 42.59
N TRP A 4 -15.21 60.47 42.73
CA TRP A 4 -15.42 59.55 43.86
C TRP A 4 -14.35 58.46 43.96
N VAL A 5 -13.87 57.98 42.81
CA VAL A 5 -12.81 56.97 42.69
C VAL A 5 -11.40 57.53 43.01
N TRP A 6 -11.27 58.84 43.14
CA TRP A 6 -10.07 59.54 43.62
C TRP A 6 -10.20 60.06 45.06
N GLU A 7 -11.39 60.50 45.48
CA GLU A 7 -11.68 61.04 46.83
C GLU A 7 -11.85 59.96 47.92
N GLY A 8 -11.57 58.69 47.60
CA GLY A 8 -11.31 57.66 48.61
C GLY A 8 -12.54 56.99 49.23
N GLY A 9 -13.65 56.91 48.49
CA GLY A 9 -14.94 56.34 48.95
C GLY A 9 -14.94 54.90 49.49
N LEU A 10 -13.80 54.19 49.48
CA LEU A 10 -13.60 52.89 50.13
C LEU A 10 -13.24 53.00 51.63
N LYS A 11 -12.89 54.19 52.15
CA LYS A 11 -12.69 54.42 53.59
C LYS A 11 -14.01 54.85 54.23
N GLY A 12 -14.75 53.88 54.76
CA GLY A 12 -16.11 54.06 55.33
C GLY A 12 -16.24 55.25 56.28
N SER A 13 -16.71 56.36 55.74
CA SER A 13 -16.85 57.65 56.41
C SER A 13 -18.27 58.16 56.16
N THR A 14 -18.93 58.76 57.15
CA THR A 14 -20.38 59.03 57.11
C THR A 14 -20.84 60.13 56.14
N CYS A 15 -19.99 60.58 55.22
CA CYS A 15 -20.28 61.59 54.19
C CYS A 15 -20.57 61.01 52.80
N CYS A 16 -20.54 59.68 52.63
CA CYS A 16 -20.54 59.06 51.29
C CYS A 16 -21.88 59.02 50.53
N TYR A 17 -23.03 59.30 51.17
CA TYR A 17 -24.37 59.06 50.58
C TYR A 17 -24.57 59.74 49.21
N GLY A 18 -24.51 61.08 49.14
CA GLY A 18 -24.76 61.80 47.87
C GLY A 18 -23.76 61.48 46.75
N TYR A 19 -22.58 60.99 47.10
CA TYR A 19 -21.61 60.52 46.10
C TYR A 19 -21.97 59.15 45.52
N ILE A 20 -22.57 58.26 46.31
CA ILE A 20 -23.02 56.94 45.83
C ILE A 20 -24.16 57.12 44.82
N ASP A 21 -25.09 58.05 45.06
CA ASP A 21 -26.16 58.37 44.11
C ASP A 21 -25.62 58.85 42.75
N HIS A 22 -24.57 59.69 42.76
CA HIS A 22 -23.88 60.13 41.54
C HIS A 22 -23.08 59.03 40.83
N VAL A 23 -22.58 58.02 41.56
CA VAL A 23 -21.94 56.84 40.95
C VAL A 23 -22.99 55.89 40.38
N SER A 24 -24.08 55.65 41.10
CA SER A 24 -25.22 54.84 40.64
C SER A 24 -25.83 55.42 39.37
N SER A 25 -26.06 56.74 39.33
CA SER A 25 -26.62 57.42 38.16
C SER A 25 -25.69 57.34 36.94
N ALA A 26 -24.37 57.48 37.16
CA ALA A 26 -23.38 57.38 36.08
C ALA A 26 -23.18 55.93 35.59
N LEU A 27 -23.33 54.93 36.45
CA LEU A 27 -23.33 53.52 36.06
C LEU A 27 -24.62 53.15 35.32
N GLN A 28 -25.78 53.65 35.75
CA GLN A 28 -27.04 53.40 35.07
C GLN A 28 -26.98 53.87 33.61
N ILE A 29 -26.53 55.09 33.35
CA ILE A 29 -26.36 55.62 31.97
C ILE A 29 -25.45 54.70 31.12
N LEU A 30 -24.39 54.13 31.69
CA LEU A 30 -23.50 53.20 30.97
C LEU A 30 -24.11 51.81 30.78
N VAL A 31 -25.01 51.37 31.66
CA VAL A 31 -25.80 50.13 31.49
C VAL A 31 -26.89 50.32 30.45
N ASP A 32 -27.62 51.44 30.52
CA ASP A 32 -28.67 51.80 29.55
C ASP A 32 -28.05 51.85 28.13
N LEU A 33 -26.91 52.53 27.96
CA LEU A 33 -26.15 52.52 26.70
C LEU A 33 -25.65 51.11 26.33
N ALA A 34 -25.18 50.29 27.28
CA ALA A 34 -24.77 48.91 27.01
C ALA A 34 -25.91 47.99 26.54
N GLN A 35 -27.16 48.35 26.86
CA GLN A 35 -28.37 47.62 26.45
C GLN A 35 -28.99 48.18 25.17
N GLU A 36 -28.99 49.51 24.97
CA GLU A 36 -29.60 50.17 23.81
C GLU A 36 -28.66 50.19 22.58
N ASP A 37 -27.39 50.57 22.73
CA ASP A 37 -26.40 50.55 21.64
C ASP A 37 -24.97 50.27 22.16
N LYS A 38 -24.58 48.99 22.13
CA LYS A 38 -23.22 48.51 22.41
C LYS A 38 -22.14 49.22 21.57
N GLY A 39 -22.47 49.58 20.32
CA GLY A 39 -21.57 50.24 19.38
C GLY A 39 -21.29 51.67 19.80
N GLU A 40 -22.33 52.44 20.12
CA GLU A 40 -22.18 53.81 20.64
C GLU A 40 -21.39 53.83 21.96
N LEU A 41 -21.62 52.88 22.88
CA LEU A 41 -20.84 52.78 24.12
C LEU A 41 -19.35 52.57 23.84
N VAL A 42 -19.02 51.65 22.93
CA VAL A 42 -17.62 51.37 22.54
C VAL A 42 -16.99 52.55 21.79
N GLU A 43 -17.72 53.20 20.88
CA GLU A 43 -17.22 54.36 20.13
C GLU A 43 -16.95 55.54 21.07
N ASN A 44 -17.86 55.84 22.00
CA ASN A 44 -17.66 56.84 23.04
C ASN A 44 -16.42 56.53 23.90
N VAL A 45 -16.22 55.27 24.33
CA VAL A 45 -15.04 54.88 25.12
C VAL A 45 -13.74 54.88 24.30
N LEU A 46 -13.79 54.69 22.98
CA LEU A 46 -12.60 54.81 22.11
C LEU A 46 -12.24 56.27 21.80
N GLN A 47 -13.21 57.13 21.53
CA GLN A 47 -12.97 58.50 21.08
C GLN A 47 -12.79 59.51 22.23
N HIS A 48 -13.34 59.26 23.42
CA HIS A 48 -13.31 60.22 24.51
C HIS A 48 -11.89 60.45 25.04
N CYS A 49 -11.50 61.72 25.18
CA CYS A 49 -10.15 62.14 25.57
C CYS A 49 -9.71 61.68 26.98
N ASN A 50 -10.68 61.40 27.88
CA ASN A 50 -10.44 60.88 29.23
C ASN A 50 -10.82 59.38 29.34
N SER A 51 -10.79 58.63 28.24
CA SER A 51 -11.15 57.20 28.21
C SER A 51 -10.32 56.34 29.17
N GLU A 52 -9.02 56.61 29.32
CA GLU A 52 -8.15 55.98 30.33
C GLU A 52 -8.77 56.06 31.75
N LEU A 53 -9.26 57.24 32.13
CA LEU A 53 -9.83 57.50 33.46
C LEU A 53 -11.20 56.85 33.65
N CYS A 54 -11.93 56.59 32.58
CA CYS A 54 -13.16 55.80 32.61
C CYS A 54 -12.86 54.32 32.85
N ILE A 55 -11.91 53.76 32.08
CA ILE A 55 -11.44 52.39 32.21
C ILE A 55 -10.84 52.14 33.61
N ASP A 56 -10.00 53.05 34.12
CA ASP A 56 -9.43 52.96 35.48
C ASP A 56 -10.48 53.14 36.58
N ALA A 57 -11.56 53.87 36.32
CA ALA A 57 -12.69 53.94 37.24
C ALA A 57 -13.46 52.60 37.28
N LEU A 58 -13.73 52.00 36.13
CA LEU A 58 -14.36 50.67 36.03
C LEU A 58 -13.46 49.58 36.65
N ARG A 59 -12.14 49.59 36.41
CA ARG A 59 -11.16 48.69 37.07
C ARG A 59 -11.22 48.79 38.58
N LYS A 60 -11.38 49.99 39.14
CA LYS A 60 -11.50 50.20 40.59
C LYS A 60 -12.90 49.88 41.15
N LEU A 61 -13.95 49.95 40.34
CA LEU A 61 -15.30 49.50 40.70
C LEU A 61 -15.45 47.98 40.68
N LEU A 62 -14.75 47.30 39.76
CA LEU A 62 -14.66 45.83 39.72
C LEU A 62 -14.10 45.26 41.04
N LYS A 63 -13.12 45.94 41.65
CA LYS A 63 -12.52 45.60 42.96
C LYS A 63 -13.34 46.09 44.17
N SER A 64 -14.59 46.50 43.99
CA SER A 64 -15.42 46.99 45.09
C SER A 64 -15.97 45.84 45.93
N PRO A 65 -15.91 45.90 47.27
CA PRO A 65 -16.56 44.92 48.14
C PRO A 65 -18.10 45.03 48.13
N ILE A 66 -18.65 45.99 47.39
CA ILE A 66 -20.09 46.18 47.20
C ILE A 66 -20.49 45.44 45.93
N SER A 67 -21.11 44.27 46.06
CA SER A 67 -21.35 43.33 44.96
C SER A 67 -22.07 43.91 43.74
N TRP A 68 -22.97 44.89 43.90
CA TRP A 68 -23.62 45.52 42.75
C TRP A 68 -22.68 46.43 41.95
N LEU A 69 -21.71 47.09 42.61
CA LEU A 69 -20.70 47.91 41.90
C LEU A 69 -19.74 47.03 41.10
N SER A 70 -19.30 45.90 41.65
CA SER A 70 -18.41 44.97 40.95
C SER A 70 -19.15 44.19 39.84
N SER A 71 -20.37 43.72 40.11
CA SER A 71 -21.25 43.06 39.10
C SER A 71 -21.59 43.99 37.93
N THR A 72 -21.93 45.26 38.19
CA THR A 72 -22.20 46.24 37.11
C THR A 72 -20.92 46.63 36.35
N ALA A 73 -19.78 46.80 37.04
CA ALA A 73 -18.50 47.07 36.37
C ALA A 73 -18.07 45.91 35.48
N ALA A 74 -18.26 44.66 35.92
CA ALA A 74 -18.05 43.47 35.11
C ALA A 74 -18.99 43.42 33.90
N CYS A 75 -20.27 43.74 34.06
CA CYS A 75 -21.24 43.81 32.95
C CYS A 75 -20.81 44.81 31.87
N ILE A 76 -20.39 46.02 32.28
CA ILE A 76 -19.89 47.05 31.35
C ILE A 76 -18.60 46.58 30.66
N PHE A 77 -17.68 45.92 31.39
CA PHE A 77 -16.52 45.29 30.77
C PHE A 77 -16.92 44.19 29.78
N GLY A 78 -18.01 43.45 30.00
CA GLY A 78 -18.56 42.48 29.04
C GLY A 78 -18.76 43.06 27.65
N VAL A 79 -19.47 44.17 27.55
CA VAL A 79 -19.70 44.85 26.26
C VAL A 79 -18.42 45.48 25.71
N LEU A 80 -17.61 46.11 26.55
CA LEU A 80 -16.36 46.74 26.09
C LEU A 80 -15.33 45.72 25.56
N LEU A 81 -15.30 44.50 26.12
CA LEU A 81 -14.36 43.45 25.75
C LEU A 81 -14.80 42.61 24.53
N GLU A 82 -16.02 42.79 24.03
CA GLU A 82 -16.44 42.29 22.71
C GLU A 82 -15.64 42.96 21.57
N ASN A 83 -15.05 44.15 21.81
CA ASN A 83 -14.35 44.91 20.78
C ASN A 83 -12.82 44.71 20.77
N GLU A 84 -12.31 44.15 19.67
CA GLU A 84 -10.88 43.92 19.40
C GLU A 84 -10.00 45.18 19.60
N SER A 85 -10.50 46.38 19.29
CA SER A 85 -9.74 47.63 19.46
C SER A 85 -9.61 48.07 20.92
N ILE A 86 -10.64 47.84 21.74
CA ILE A 86 -10.59 48.02 23.19
C ILE A 86 -9.60 47.02 23.80
N VAL A 87 -9.68 45.74 23.43
CA VAL A 87 -8.77 44.71 23.93
C VAL A 87 -7.30 45.02 23.58
N LEU A 88 -7.02 45.42 22.34
CA LEU A 88 -5.70 45.87 21.89
C LEU A 88 -5.21 47.17 22.54
N LYS A 89 -6.11 47.98 23.12
CA LYS A 89 -5.77 49.17 23.90
C LYS A 89 -5.41 48.77 25.33
N LEU A 90 -6.28 48.02 26.01
CA LEU A 90 -6.09 47.50 27.37
C LEU A 90 -4.79 46.67 27.51
N GLN A 91 -4.47 45.82 26.52
CA GLN A 91 -3.24 45.02 26.50
C GLN A 91 -1.96 45.89 26.48
N LYS A 92 -2.00 47.08 25.87
CA LYS A 92 -0.85 48.03 25.85
C LYS A 92 -0.68 48.74 27.18
N GLU A 93 -1.79 49.10 27.84
CA GLU A 93 -1.81 49.75 29.16
C GLU A 93 -1.30 48.83 30.28
N THR A 94 -1.52 47.52 30.16
CA THR A 94 -1.25 46.45 31.16
C THR A 94 0.21 46.37 31.64
N LYS A 95 1.13 47.15 31.05
CA LYS A 95 2.48 47.39 31.56
C LYS A 95 2.54 48.27 32.83
N ARG A 96 1.40 48.77 33.33
CA ARG A 96 1.29 49.64 34.52
C ARG A 96 0.45 49.02 35.64
N GLU A 97 1.07 48.14 36.45
CA GLU A 97 0.71 47.74 37.82
C GLU A 97 -0.71 47.20 38.15
N SER A 98 -1.72 47.33 37.29
CA SER A 98 -3.04 46.68 37.42
C SER A 98 -3.36 45.90 36.15
N ASN A 99 -3.96 44.72 36.30
CA ASN A 99 -4.18 43.80 35.20
C ASN A 99 -5.64 43.33 35.19
N LEU A 100 -6.41 43.82 34.22
CA LEU A 100 -7.84 43.55 34.11
C LEU A 100 -8.16 42.04 34.04
N ILE A 101 -7.28 41.21 33.49
CA ILE A 101 -7.50 39.75 33.47
C ILE A 101 -7.45 39.20 34.89
N HIS A 102 -6.37 39.47 35.64
CA HIS A 102 -6.28 39.06 37.05
C HIS A 102 -7.46 39.60 37.88
N ASP A 103 -7.86 40.85 37.63
CA ASP A 103 -8.95 41.50 38.34
C ASP A 103 -10.30 40.80 38.09
N LEU A 104 -10.60 40.45 36.83
CA LEU A 104 -11.79 39.66 36.46
C LEU A 104 -11.72 38.21 36.98
N VAL A 105 -10.54 37.58 36.98
CA VAL A 105 -10.34 36.20 37.43
C VAL A 105 -10.51 36.07 38.93
N GLN A 106 -10.00 37.03 39.72
CA GLN A 106 -10.30 37.10 41.15
C GLN A 106 -11.82 37.24 41.38
N THR A 107 -12.51 38.02 40.54
CA THR A 107 -13.97 38.22 40.60
C THR A 107 -14.77 36.93 40.32
N LEU A 108 -14.19 35.90 39.69
CA LEU A 108 -14.82 34.57 39.55
C LEU A 108 -14.87 33.77 40.86
N THR A 109 -14.12 34.18 41.89
CA THR A 109 -14.01 33.46 43.18
C THR A 109 -14.91 34.04 44.29
N GLU A 110 -15.72 35.05 43.97
CA GLU A 110 -16.66 35.71 44.87
C GLU A 110 -17.89 34.85 45.19
N ASP A 111 -18.43 34.94 46.42
CA ASP A 111 -19.64 34.23 46.84
C ASP A 111 -20.92 34.68 46.08
N ASN A 112 -20.89 35.88 45.49
CA ASN A 112 -22.08 36.49 44.87
C ASN A 112 -22.29 36.02 43.43
N HIS A 113 -23.45 35.42 43.17
CA HIS A 113 -23.82 34.83 41.89
C HIS A 113 -23.80 35.83 40.71
N ASP A 114 -24.35 37.02 40.90
CA ASP A 114 -24.45 38.06 39.85
C ASP A 114 -23.08 38.73 39.60
N VAL A 115 -22.15 38.62 40.55
CA VAL A 115 -20.75 39.04 40.37
C VAL A 115 -20.00 38.02 39.52
N VAL A 116 -20.08 36.73 39.88
CA VAL A 116 -19.41 35.64 39.15
C VAL A 116 -19.94 35.50 37.73
N MET A 117 -21.26 35.56 37.50
CA MET A 117 -21.84 35.48 36.15
C MET A 117 -21.37 36.63 35.25
N ASN A 118 -21.36 37.86 35.76
CA ASN A 118 -20.98 39.02 34.96
C ASN A 118 -19.46 39.06 34.69
N ALA A 119 -18.63 38.64 35.66
CA ALA A 119 -17.20 38.46 35.45
C ALA A 119 -16.89 37.32 34.45
N ALA A 120 -17.66 36.23 34.51
CA ALA A 120 -17.55 35.14 33.55
C ALA A 120 -17.98 35.57 32.14
N GLY A 121 -19.05 36.36 32.02
CA GLY A 121 -19.44 37.01 30.76
C GLY A 121 -18.35 37.94 30.22
N ALA A 122 -17.72 38.75 31.06
CA ALA A 122 -16.62 39.63 30.66
C ALA A 122 -15.36 38.87 30.20
N ILE A 123 -15.02 37.77 30.87
CA ILE A 123 -13.96 36.86 30.42
C ILE A 123 -14.35 36.19 29.10
N ALA A 124 -15.60 35.75 28.95
CA ALA A 124 -16.12 35.17 27.72
C ALA A 124 -16.03 36.14 26.54
N SER A 125 -16.41 37.41 26.69
CA SER A 125 -16.25 38.44 25.65
C SER A 125 -14.77 38.65 25.30
N LEU A 126 -13.90 38.76 26.31
CA LEU A 126 -12.46 38.91 26.09
C LEU A 126 -11.88 37.72 25.28
N VAL A 127 -12.24 36.47 25.61
CA VAL A 127 -11.76 35.29 24.87
C VAL A 127 -12.50 35.02 23.56
N GLU A 128 -13.48 35.84 23.17
CA GLU A 128 -14.09 35.84 21.84
C GLU A 128 -13.20 36.59 20.82
N THR A 129 -12.54 37.67 21.26
CA THR A 129 -11.54 38.42 20.46
C THR A 129 -10.26 37.60 20.21
N ALA A 130 -9.59 37.85 19.09
CA ALA A 130 -8.34 37.15 18.76
C ALA A 130 -7.19 37.61 19.68
N SER A 131 -7.04 38.92 19.86
CA SER A 131 -6.02 39.51 20.75
C SER A 131 -6.25 39.15 22.20
N GLY A 132 -7.51 38.98 22.64
CA GLY A 132 -7.82 38.60 24.03
C GLY A 132 -7.42 37.18 24.37
N ARG A 133 -7.63 36.21 23.47
CA ARG A 133 -7.05 34.86 23.62
C ARG A 133 -5.52 34.92 23.68
N MET A 134 -4.87 35.66 22.77
CA MET A 134 -3.41 35.79 22.79
C MET A 134 -2.88 36.50 24.06
N TRP A 135 -3.62 37.45 24.61
CA TRP A 135 -3.28 38.13 25.87
C TRP A 135 -3.42 37.19 27.08
N PHE A 136 -4.47 36.35 27.11
CA PHE A 136 -4.58 35.25 28.08
C PHE A 136 -3.39 34.27 27.99
N LEU A 137 -3.01 33.85 26.78
CA LEU A 137 -1.90 32.90 26.59
C LEU A 137 -0.52 33.50 26.93
N GLN A 138 -0.36 34.83 26.89
CA GLN A 138 0.82 35.52 27.43
C GLN A 138 0.90 35.47 28.97
N MET A 139 -0.22 35.17 29.65
CA MET A 139 -0.36 35.16 31.10
C MET A 139 -0.56 33.75 31.68
N LEU A 140 0.37 32.84 31.37
CA LEU A 140 0.24 31.41 31.66
C LEU A 140 -0.18 31.05 33.11
N SER A 141 0.28 31.79 34.13
CA SER A 141 -0.14 31.53 35.52
C SER A 141 -1.63 31.75 35.74
N VAL A 142 -2.15 32.90 35.29
CA VAL A 142 -3.57 33.26 35.40
C VAL A 142 -4.43 32.40 34.46
N PHE A 143 -3.88 31.97 33.32
CA PHE A 143 -4.53 31.00 32.44
C PHE A 143 -4.77 29.65 33.13
N TYR A 144 -3.77 29.06 33.82
CA TYR A 144 -3.97 27.80 34.54
C TYR A 144 -4.86 27.97 35.79
N GLU A 145 -4.78 29.10 36.49
CA GLU A 145 -5.70 29.48 37.57
C GLU A 145 -7.16 29.51 37.10
N VAL A 146 -7.43 30.10 35.92
CA VAL A 146 -8.75 30.09 35.28
C VAL A 146 -9.21 28.68 34.94
N LEU A 147 -8.35 27.79 34.45
CA LEU A 147 -8.74 26.41 34.16
C LEU A 147 -9.13 25.64 35.42
N GLU A 148 -8.44 25.85 36.55
CA GLU A 148 -8.82 25.26 37.83
C GLU A 148 -10.17 25.80 38.33
N ILE A 149 -10.38 27.12 38.30
CA ILE A 149 -11.65 27.77 38.66
C ILE A 149 -12.79 27.24 37.78
N LEU A 150 -12.62 27.22 36.46
CA LEU A 150 -13.60 26.70 35.50
C LEU A 150 -13.91 25.22 35.76
N SER A 151 -12.91 24.43 36.18
CA SER A 151 -13.12 23.02 36.54
C SER A 151 -14.02 22.83 37.77
N VAL A 152 -14.18 23.85 38.62
CA VAL A 152 -15.10 23.86 39.76
C VAL A 152 -16.46 24.46 39.35
N LEU A 153 -16.46 25.58 38.62
CA LEU A 153 -17.70 26.24 38.17
C LEU A 153 -18.54 25.34 37.22
N ILE A 154 -17.91 24.45 36.45
CA ILE A 154 -18.61 23.48 35.59
C ILE A 154 -19.22 22.28 36.36
N GLU A 155 -18.82 22.03 37.61
CA GLU A 155 -19.44 21.03 38.50
C GLU A 155 -20.38 21.69 39.54
N ASN A 156 -20.83 22.93 39.30
CA ASN A 156 -21.74 23.70 40.17
C ASN A 156 -23.21 23.26 40.04
N GLU A 157 -24.00 23.44 41.10
CA GLU A 157 -25.44 23.11 41.13
C GLU A 157 -26.32 24.03 40.26
N ARG A 158 -25.86 25.25 39.93
CA ARG A 158 -26.65 26.24 39.17
C ARG A 158 -26.34 26.20 37.68
N GLU A 159 -27.33 25.84 36.86
CA GLU A 159 -27.19 25.73 35.39
C GLU A 159 -26.57 26.98 34.75
N ASN A 160 -26.91 28.20 35.22
CA ASN A 160 -26.33 29.45 34.71
C ASN A 160 -24.80 29.51 34.91
N THR A 161 -24.30 29.13 36.08
CA THR A 161 -22.85 29.13 36.38
C THR A 161 -22.13 28.09 35.53
N VAL A 162 -22.73 26.92 35.33
CA VAL A 162 -22.22 25.89 34.42
C VAL A 162 -22.23 26.38 32.97
N ASN A 163 -23.26 27.12 32.53
CA ASN A 163 -23.33 27.73 31.21
C ASN A 163 -22.19 28.72 30.99
N SER A 164 -21.98 29.66 31.93
CA SER A 164 -20.89 30.64 31.83
C SER A 164 -19.51 29.98 31.79
N ALA A 165 -19.29 28.91 32.57
CA ALA A 165 -18.06 28.14 32.53
C ALA A 165 -17.86 27.41 31.19
N ALA A 166 -18.92 26.77 30.67
CA ALA A 166 -18.90 26.12 29.36
C ALA A 166 -18.67 27.11 28.21
N LEU A 167 -19.26 28.31 28.27
CA LEU A 167 -19.08 29.39 27.29
C LEU A 167 -17.64 29.89 27.23
N ILE A 168 -16.99 30.10 28.38
CA ILE A 168 -15.56 30.49 28.43
C ILE A 168 -14.69 29.39 27.81
N LEU A 169 -14.93 28.12 28.14
CA LEU A 169 -14.19 26.98 27.58
C LEU A 169 -14.40 26.87 26.05
N ALA A 170 -15.64 26.97 25.58
CA ALA A 170 -15.98 26.96 24.15
C ALA A 170 -15.24 28.06 23.36
N ARG A 171 -15.19 29.28 23.92
CA ARG A 171 -14.51 30.43 23.30
C ARG A 171 -12.98 30.35 23.41
N LEU A 172 -12.43 29.85 24.52
CA LEU A 172 -11.00 29.53 24.65
C LEU A 172 -10.54 28.53 23.57
N PHE A 173 -11.30 27.46 23.33
CA PHE A 173 -10.99 26.44 22.33
C PHE A 173 -11.17 26.89 20.87
N LEU A 174 -11.53 28.16 20.61
CA LEU A 174 -11.38 28.79 19.30
C LEU A 174 -9.90 28.91 18.84
N CYS A 175 -8.94 28.76 19.76
CA CYS A 175 -7.51 28.78 19.48
C CYS A 175 -6.86 27.39 19.64
N GLU A 176 -6.15 26.89 18.61
CA GLU A 176 -5.47 25.58 18.64
C GLU A 176 -4.39 25.50 19.75
N GLU A 177 -3.59 26.56 19.93
CA GLU A 177 -2.59 26.64 21.01
C GLU A 177 -3.24 26.57 22.40
N THR A 178 -4.48 27.05 22.53
CA THR A 178 -5.25 26.94 23.79
C THR A 178 -5.67 25.49 24.03
N CYS A 179 -6.18 24.79 23.01
CA CYS A 179 -6.47 23.36 23.12
C CYS A 179 -5.20 22.56 23.50
N GLU A 180 -4.05 22.82 22.87
CA GLU A 180 -2.79 22.14 23.18
C GLU A 180 -2.33 22.37 24.63
N LYS A 181 -2.44 23.60 25.15
CA LYS A 181 -2.09 23.89 26.56
C LYS A 181 -3.06 23.26 27.56
N VAL A 182 -4.37 23.22 27.27
CA VAL A 182 -5.34 22.55 28.13
C VAL A 182 -5.12 21.03 28.13
N LEU A 183 -4.87 20.43 26.96
CA LEU A 183 -4.65 18.98 26.81
C LEU A 183 -3.31 18.50 27.37
N SER A 184 -2.35 19.39 27.60
CA SER A 184 -1.08 19.09 28.29
C SER A 184 -1.12 19.40 29.80
N TYR A 185 -2.24 19.91 30.32
CA TYR A 185 -2.42 20.23 31.74
C TYR A 185 -3.01 19.06 32.54
N SER A 186 -2.69 18.98 33.84
CA SER A 186 -3.11 17.87 34.72
C SER A 186 -4.63 17.68 34.81
N SER A 187 -5.39 18.76 34.67
CA SER A 187 -6.85 18.77 34.83
C SER A 187 -7.62 18.60 33.52
N ALA A 188 -6.94 18.30 32.40
CA ALA A 188 -7.54 18.08 31.08
C ALA A 188 -8.71 17.08 31.11
N CYS A 189 -8.47 15.89 31.70
CA CYS A 189 -9.49 14.84 31.82
C CYS A 189 -10.70 15.29 32.65
N LYS A 190 -10.48 16.04 33.74
CA LYS A 190 -11.58 16.60 34.56
C LYS A 190 -12.44 17.56 33.71
N ILE A 191 -11.83 18.52 33.02
CA ILE A 191 -12.54 19.49 32.18
C ILE A 191 -13.33 18.76 31.08
N PHE A 192 -12.70 17.84 30.36
CA PHE A 192 -13.33 17.06 29.30
C PHE A 192 -14.50 16.19 29.81
N ARG A 193 -14.33 15.51 30.94
CA ARG A 193 -15.40 14.76 31.62
C ARG A 193 -16.60 15.65 31.94
N CYS A 194 -16.36 16.85 32.46
CA CYS A 194 -17.44 17.74 32.86
C CYS A 194 -18.20 18.29 31.65
N LEU A 195 -17.49 18.72 30.60
CA LEU A 195 -18.12 19.07 29.32
C LEU A 195 -18.93 17.89 28.76
N THR A 196 -18.40 16.67 28.82
CA THR A 196 -19.12 15.47 28.37
C THR A 196 -20.40 15.23 29.19
N LYS A 197 -20.41 15.47 30.51
CA LYS A 197 -21.64 15.45 31.33
C LYS A 197 -22.63 16.54 30.89
N CYS A 198 -22.15 17.75 30.59
CA CYS A 198 -22.97 18.91 30.23
C CYS A 198 -23.78 18.75 28.93
N LEU A 199 -23.37 17.82 28.05
CA LEU A 199 -24.14 17.40 26.86
C LEU A 199 -25.55 16.86 27.20
N SER A 200 -25.82 16.55 28.47
CA SER A 200 -27.11 16.03 28.95
C SER A 200 -27.80 16.98 29.94
N CYS A 201 -27.40 18.26 30.00
CA CYS A 201 -28.09 19.29 30.77
C CYS A 201 -29.45 19.66 30.16
N SER A 202 -30.40 20.05 31.00
CA SER A 202 -31.66 20.68 30.61
C SER A 202 -31.45 22.05 29.96
N HIS A 203 -30.48 22.82 30.44
CA HIS A 203 -30.13 24.11 29.86
C HIS A 203 -29.48 23.97 28.47
N LYS A 204 -30.23 24.38 27.44
CA LYS A 204 -29.87 24.22 26.02
C LYS A 204 -28.51 24.80 25.66
N ASP A 205 -28.26 26.04 26.07
CA ASP A 205 -27.02 26.75 25.75
C ASP A 205 -25.81 26.07 26.40
N THR A 206 -25.99 25.46 27.58
CA THR A 206 -24.94 24.72 28.29
C THR A 206 -24.56 23.47 27.51
N ALA A 207 -25.54 22.74 26.99
CA ALA A 207 -25.32 21.57 26.15
C ALA A 207 -24.71 21.96 24.78
N MET A 208 -25.11 23.08 24.18
CA MET A 208 -24.53 23.62 22.95
C MET A 208 -23.07 24.05 23.14
N ASN A 209 -22.79 24.87 24.16
CA ASN A 209 -21.44 25.31 24.53
C ASN A 209 -20.53 24.12 24.81
N ALA A 210 -21.04 23.12 25.55
CA ALA A 210 -20.31 21.88 25.81
C ALA A 210 -20.03 21.05 24.54
N ALA A 211 -21.01 20.91 23.64
CA ALA A 211 -20.84 20.21 22.37
C ALA A 211 -19.80 20.89 21.47
N PHE A 212 -19.85 22.22 21.34
CA PHE A 212 -18.84 22.97 20.59
C PHE A 212 -17.45 22.82 21.23
N ALA A 213 -17.33 23.02 22.55
CA ALA A 213 -16.08 22.88 23.28
C ALA A 213 -15.45 21.48 23.10
N VAL A 214 -16.27 20.42 23.18
CA VAL A 214 -15.82 19.05 22.91
C VAL A 214 -15.38 18.87 21.47
N GLY A 215 -16.14 19.35 20.48
CA GLY A 215 -15.75 19.29 19.07
C GLY A 215 -14.39 19.96 18.79
N ARG A 216 -14.20 21.17 19.35
CA ARG A 216 -12.94 21.93 19.26
C ARG A 216 -11.76 21.24 19.93
N LEU A 217 -11.98 20.51 21.02
CA LEU A 217 -10.95 19.68 21.64
C LEU A 217 -10.64 18.44 20.79
N CYS A 218 -11.66 17.70 20.35
CA CYS A 218 -11.50 16.51 19.51
C CYS A 218 -10.75 16.79 18.20
N GLY A 219 -10.92 17.98 17.60
CA GLY A 219 -10.19 18.39 16.40
C GLY A 219 -8.66 18.60 16.60
N SER A 220 -8.15 18.66 17.83
CA SER A 220 -6.72 18.81 18.10
C SER A 220 -5.97 17.48 18.00
N ARG A 221 -4.83 17.47 17.29
CA ARG A 221 -3.98 16.26 17.19
C ARG A 221 -3.50 15.73 18.54
N GLN A 222 -3.41 16.60 19.56
CA GLN A 222 -2.94 16.25 20.89
C GLN A 222 -4.04 15.58 21.75
N ALA A 223 -5.31 15.66 21.34
CA ALA A 223 -6.44 15.11 22.09
C ALA A 223 -6.45 13.59 22.14
N LYS A 224 -6.09 12.94 21.03
CA LYS A 224 -6.22 11.50 20.74
C LYS A 224 -6.08 10.58 21.96
N ILE A 225 -4.93 10.62 22.64
CA ILE A 225 -4.61 9.64 23.70
C ILE A 225 -5.42 9.87 24.98
N LEU A 226 -5.67 11.14 25.36
CA LEU A 226 -6.38 11.46 26.60
C LEU A 226 -7.90 11.44 26.39
N ILE A 227 -8.40 12.10 25.36
CA ILE A 227 -9.84 12.22 25.12
C ILE A 227 -10.49 10.89 24.78
N LEU A 228 -9.88 10.05 23.93
CA LEU A 228 -10.51 8.79 23.52
C LEU A 228 -10.61 7.75 24.66
N ARG A 229 -9.77 7.88 25.70
CA ARG A 229 -9.91 7.13 26.96
C ARG A 229 -11.16 7.58 27.72
N GLU A 230 -11.25 8.86 28.04
CA GLU A 230 -12.34 9.42 28.85
C GLU A 230 -13.69 9.37 28.11
N ALA A 231 -13.69 9.49 26.78
CA ALA A 231 -14.88 9.52 25.94
C ALA A 231 -15.64 8.18 25.92
N LYS A 232 -14.94 7.04 26.06
CA LYS A 232 -15.58 5.73 26.26
C LYS A 232 -16.24 5.65 27.64
N GLU A 233 -15.52 6.00 28.71
CA GLU A 233 -16.01 5.93 30.09
C GLU A 233 -17.22 6.86 30.33
N HIS A 234 -17.23 8.05 29.73
CA HIS A 234 -18.28 9.05 29.91
C HIS A 234 -19.34 9.07 28.80
N GLN A 235 -19.30 8.06 27.92
CA GLN A 235 -20.32 7.73 26.92
C GLN A 235 -20.57 8.84 25.88
N LEU A 236 -19.51 9.55 25.47
CA LEU A 236 -19.58 10.77 24.63
C LEU A 236 -20.54 10.63 23.44
N VAL A 237 -20.37 9.57 22.65
CA VAL A 237 -21.12 9.35 21.41
C VAL A 237 -22.62 9.22 21.68
N SER A 238 -23.01 8.52 22.76
CA SER A 238 -24.41 8.36 23.14
C SER A 238 -25.04 9.68 23.63
N ARG A 239 -24.25 10.54 24.30
CA ARG A 239 -24.72 11.86 24.75
C ARG A 239 -24.89 12.83 23.59
N LEU A 240 -23.96 12.84 22.64
CA LEU A 240 -24.11 13.59 21.38
C LEU A 240 -25.33 13.10 20.60
N GLN A 241 -25.52 11.77 20.46
CA GLN A 241 -26.69 11.18 19.80
C GLN A 241 -28.02 11.51 20.52
N ALA A 242 -28.05 11.53 21.85
CA ALA A 242 -29.22 11.91 22.63
C ALA A 242 -29.52 13.42 22.49
N LEU A 243 -28.49 14.26 22.47
CA LEU A 243 -28.62 15.70 22.25
C LEU A 243 -29.13 16.01 20.83
N LEU A 244 -28.65 15.27 19.81
CA LEU A 244 -29.12 15.35 18.43
C LEU A 244 -30.62 15.05 18.30
N LEU A 245 -31.07 13.95 18.93
CA LEU A 245 -32.49 13.54 18.92
C LEU A 245 -33.38 14.33 19.90
N SER A 246 -32.84 15.27 20.68
CA SER A 246 -33.60 16.00 21.70
C SER A 246 -34.65 16.97 21.14
N GLY A 247 -34.62 17.26 19.84
CA GLY A 247 -35.49 18.27 19.21
C GLY A 247 -35.27 19.70 19.72
N SER A 248 -34.17 19.95 20.45
CA SER A 248 -34.00 21.18 21.23
C SER A 248 -33.80 22.45 20.41
N GLY A 249 -33.38 22.36 19.15
CA GLY A 249 -33.21 23.50 18.26
C GLY A 249 -32.30 23.20 17.08
N VAL A 250 -32.42 24.00 16.03
CA VAL A 250 -31.67 23.88 14.77
C VAL A 250 -30.16 23.97 15.02
N GLU A 251 -29.73 25.02 15.72
CA GLU A 251 -28.34 25.31 16.09
C GLU A 251 -27.68 24.20 16.93
N ILE A 252 -28.46 23.48 17.75
CA ILE A 252 -27.96 22.35 18.55
C ILE A 252 -27.65 21.16 17.63
N GLY A 253 -28.51 20.89 16.65
CA GLY A 253 -28.26 19.90 15.61
C GLY A 253 -26.99 20.21 14.81
N GLN A 254 -26.85 21.45 14.33
CA GLN A 254 -25.64 21.94 13.66
C GLN A 254 -24.38 21.78 14.54
N THR A 255 -24.46 22.16 15.82
CA THR A 255 -23.32 22.07 16.76
C THR A 255 -22.93 20.63 17.10
N VAL A 256 -23.90 19.71 17.22
CA VAL A 256 -23.61 18.28 17.41
C VAL A 256 -23.01 17.68 16.14
N CYS A 257 -23.54 18.01 14.96
CA CYS A 257 -22.92 17.66 13.68
C CYS A 257 -21.46 18.13 13.59
N PHE A 258 -21.18 19.39 13.96
CA PHE A 258 -19.81 19.90 14.07
C PHE A 258 -18.95 19.02 14.99
N ALA A 259 -19.39 18.75 16.22
CA ALA A 259 -18.65 17.93 17.18
C ALA A 259 -18.40 16.49 16.70
N LEU A 260 -19.39 15.86 16.07
CA LEU A 260 -19.27 14.54 15.45
C LEU A 260 -18.31 14.56 14.26
N SER A 261 -18.35 15.59 13.42
CA SER A 261 -17.44 15.73 12.27
C SER A 261 -15.99 15.91 12.70
N CYS A 262 -15.73 16.64 13.80
CA CYS A 262 -14.40 16.76 14.39
C CYS A 262 -13.91 15.44 14.98
N LEU A 263 -14.78 14.66 15.64
CA LEU A 263 -14.44 13.36 16.20
C LEU A 263 -14.22 12.28 15.10
N ALA A 264 -14.93 12.37 13.99
CA ALA A 264 -14.78 11.49 12.82
C ALA A 264 -13.57 11.86 11.92
N ASN A 265 -12.82 12.91 12.24
CA ASN A 265 -11.76 13.47 11.40
C ASN A 265 -10.43 12.67 11.45
N ASP A 266 -10.32 11.69 12.33
CA ASP A 266 -9.15 10.81 12.43
C ASP A 266 -9.53 9.36 12.74
N GLU A 267 -8.64 8.42 12.41
CA GLU A 267 -8.87 6.98 12.52
C GLU A 267 -9.26 6.51 13.93
N ASP A 268 -8.68 7.07 14.99
CA ASP A 268 -8.91 6.63 16.37
C ASP A 268 -10.27 7.15 16.88
N GLY A 269 -10.62 8.40 16.56
CA GLY A 269 -11.91 9.01 16.88
C GLY A 269 -13.08 8.47 16.05
N HIS A 270 -12.80 8.11 14.79
CA HIS A 270 -13.75 7.42 13.91
C HIS A 270 -14.03 6.00 14.39
N ALA A 271 -13.01 5.24 14.81
CA ALA A 271 -13.19 3.94 15.44
C ALA A 271 -14.04 4.03 16.72
N LEU A 272 -13.80 5.03 17.59
CA LEU A 272 -14.64 5.30 18.76
C LEU A 272 -16.12 5.55 18.39
N LEU A 273 -16.39 6.27 17.30
CA LEU A 273 -17.75 6.48 16.81
C LEU A 273 -18.38 5.16 16.35
N MET A 274 -17.68 4.37 15.55
CA MET A 274 -18.22 3.14 14.95
C MET A 274 -18.32 1.95 15.93
N GLU A 275 -17.54 1.94 17.02
CA GLU A 275 -17.71 1.01 18.14
C GLU A 275 -18.99 1.28 18.97
N SER A 276 -19.63 2.44 18.81
CA SER A 276 -20.76 2.84 19.64
C SER A 276 -22.08 2.19 19.23
N THR A 277 -22.80 1.62 20.20
CA THR A 277 -24.17 1.11 19.98
C THR A 277 -25.18 2.20 19.61
N SER A 278 -24.85 3.48 19.80
CA SER A 278 -25.68 4.61 19.41
C SER A 278 -25.66 4.94 17.90
N VAL A 279 -24.80 4.31 17.08
CA VAL A 279 -24.67 4.65 15.65
C VAL A 279 -26.01 4.64 14.89
N PRO A 280 -26.90 3.64 15.01
CA PRO A 280 -28.19 3.66 14.29
C PRO A 280 -29.05 4.88 14.63
N ALA A 281 -29.23 5.17 15.92
CA ALA A 281 -30.00 6.33 16.40
C ALA A 281 -29.33 7.68 16.08
N LEU A 282 -28.01 7.69 15.87
CA LEU A 282 -27.27 8.84 15.37
C LEU A 282 -27.57 9.08 13.88
N LEU A 283 -27.63 8.02 13.07
CA LEU A 283 -28.03 8.11 11.66
C LEU A 283 -29.50 8.55 11.51
N ASP A 284 -30.40 8.11 12.39
CA ASP A 284 -31.78 8.62 12.45
C ASP A 284 -31.82 10.13 12.71
N GLY A 285 -30.95 10.65 13.60
CA GLY A 285 -30.82 12.08 13.87
C GLY A 285 -30.23 12.88 12.71
N LEU A 286 -29.23 12.33 12.01
CA LEU A 286 -28.69 12.93 10.79
C LEU A 286 -29.73 12.94 9.65
N LEU A 287 -30.57 11.91 9.53
CA LEU A 287 -31.69 11.87 8.59
C LEU A 287 -32.71 12.99 8.88
N GLN A 288 -33.06 13.21 10.14
CA GLN A 288 -33.97 14.30 10.53
C GLN A 288 -33.42 15.68 10.13
N LEU A 289 -32.11 15.91 10.28
CA LEU A 289 -31.47 17.16 9.83
C LEU A 289 -31.35 17.26 8.29
N LEU A 290 -31.08 16.15 7.59
CA LEU A 290 -31.13 16.09 6.11
C LEU A 290 -32.55 16.31 5.54
N GLN A 291 -33.58 16.24 6.39
CA GLN A 291 -34.99 16.53 6.08
C GLN A 291 -35.46 17.89 6.62
N SER A 292 -34.57 18.66 7.26
CA SER A 292 -34.86 20.00 7.77
C SER A 292 -35.16 20.99 6.63
N PRO A 293 -36.01 22.01 6.83
CA PRO A 293 -36.13 23.14 5.91
C PRO A 293 -34.94 24.13 6.00
N ASP A 294 -34.06 23.97 7.00
CA ASP A 294 -32.88 24.83 7.21
C ASP A 294 -31.69 24.36 6.35
N PRO A 295 -31.17 25.19 5.42
CA PRO A 295 -30.08 24.80 4.52
C PRO A 295 -28.78 24.46 5.26
N ASP A 296 -28.48 25.19 6.34
CA ASP A 296 -27.26 25.00 7.11
C ASP A 296 -27.30 23.65 7.85
N SER A 297 -28.44 23.26 8.41
CA SER A 297 -28.64 21.93 9.02
C SER A 297 -28.48 20.79 8.03
N ILE A 298 -29.01 20.93 6.81
CA ILE A 298 -28.83 19.92 5.75
C ILE A 298 -27.33 19.81 5.41
N TRP A 299 -26.62 20.93 5.28
CA TRP A 299 -25.18 20.95 5.04
C TRP A 299 -24.38 20.32 6.18
N PHE A 300 -24.65 20.69 7.44
CA PHE A 300 -23.99 20.13 8.61
C PHE A 300 -24.21 18.61 8.74
N ALA A 301 -25.41 18.13 8.43
CA ALA A 301 -25.70 16.71 8.42
C ALA A 301 -25.00 15.97 7.25
N ALA A 302 -25.01 16.55 6.04
CA ALA A 302 -24.30 15.98 4.88
C ALA A 302 -22.77 15.93 5.11
N MET A 303 -22.18 17.01 5.61
CA MET A 303 -20.78 17.10 6.06
C MET A 303 -20.46 16.02 7.09
N THR A 304 -21.33 15.83 8.09
CA THR A 304 -21.14 14.78 9.10
C THR A 304 -21.17 13.40 8.46
N VAL A 305 -22.16 13.10 7.60
CA VAL A 305 -22.22 11.82 6.87
C VAL A 305 -20.98 11.62 5.99
N ARG A 306 -20.45 12.66 5.31
CA ARG A 306 -19.22 12.56 4.52
C ARG A 306 -18.02 12.19 5.39
N MET A 307 -17.94 12.73 6.60
CA MET A 307 -16.91 12.34 7.57
C MET A 307 -17.12 10.89 8.08
N LEU A 308 -18.37 10.45 8.30
CA LEU A 308 -18.64 9.04 8.66
C LEU A 308 -18.23 8.08 7.52
N VAL A 309 -18.57 8.36 6.25
CA VAL A 309 -18.18 7.50 5.10
C VAL A 309 -16.76 7.77 4.58
N SER A 310 -15.97 8.60 5.27
CA SER A 310 -14.57 8.87 4.91
C SER A 310 -13.66 7.65 5.12
N GLN A 311 -14.03 6.76 6.05
CA GLN A 311 -13.34 5.52 6.38
C GLN A 311 -14.23 4.29 6.12
N PRO A 312 -13.68 3.12 5.76
CA PRO A 312 -14.46 1.94 5.39
C PRO A 312 -15.40 1.42 6.49
N SER A 313 -14.99 1.57 7.75
CA SER A 313 -15.79 1.23 8.95
C SER A 313 -17.13 1.96 9.02
N GLY A 314 -17.21 3.18 8.48
CA GLY A 314 -18.44 4.00 8.49
C GLY A 314 -19.24 3.93 7.20
N VAL A 315 -18.68 3.38 6.12
CA VAL A 315 -19.46 3.06 4.91
C VAL A 315 -20.54 2.02 5.24
N VAL A 316 -20.20 0.98 6.01
CA VAL A 316 -21.10 -0.15 6.27
C VAL A 316 -22.40 0.25 6.99
N PRO A 317 -22.39 0.95 8.14
CA PRO A 317 -23.64 1.34 8.81
C PRO A 317 -24.49 2.29 7.96
N VAL A 318 -23.86 3.24 7.26
CA VAL A 318 -24.56 4.24 6.44
C VAL A 318 -25.17 3.60 5.18
N ARG A 319 -24.47 2.64 4.53
CA ARG A 319 -24.96 1.89 3.36
C ARG A 319 -26.11 0.94 3.72
N MET A 320 -26.22 0.52 4.98
CA MET A 320 -27.34 -0.28 5.51
C MET A 320 -28.52 0.57 6.00
N HIS A 321 -28.33 1.88 6.24
CA HIS A 321 -29.40 2.81 6.66
C HIS A 321 -30.14 3.36 5.43
N CYS A 322 -30.99 2.52 4.82
CA CYS A 322 -31.63 2.80 3.53
C CYS A 322 -32.32 4.18 3.43
N PRO A 323 -33.11 4.66 4.41
CA PRO A 323 -33.79 5.95 4.30
C PRO A 323 -32.85 7.15 4.21
N LEU A 324 -31.67 7.09 4.84
CA LEU A 324 -30.63 8.13 4.74
C LEU A 324 -29.94 8.08 3.37
N HIS A 325 -29.64 6.89 2.85
CA HIS A 325 -29.08 6.72 1.51
C HIS A 325 -30.06 7.19 0.41
N GLU A 326 -31.37 7.02 0.63
CA GLU A 326 -32.43 7.57 -0.24
C GLU A 326 -32.52 9.10 -0.14
N GLN A 327 -32.48 9.68 1.07
CA GLN A 327 -32.48 11.14 1.26
C GLN A 327 -31.28 11.81 0.58
N LEU A 328 -30.07 11.21 0.66
CA LEU A 328 -28.89 11.70 -0.07
C LEU A 328 -29.11 11.68 -1.60
N LYS A 329 -29.74 10.63 -2.16
CA LYS A 329 -30.07 10.57 -3.59
C LYS A 329 -31.06 11.67 -3.99
N LEU A 330 -32.08 11.93 -3.17
CA LEU A 330 -33.04 13.02 -3.40
C LEU A 330 -32.36 14.40 -3.39
N LEU A 331 -31.45 14.65 -2.45
CA LEU A 331 -30.69 15.91 -2.37
C LEU A 331 -29.71 16.08 -3.54
N SER A 332 -29.06 15.01 -4.00
CA SER A 332 -28.17 15.00 -5.17
C SER A 332 -28.89 15.38 -6.46
N LEU A 333 -30.11 14.86 -6.64
CA LEU A 333 -30.96 15.09 -7.83
C LEU A 333 -31.73 16.42 -7.79
N SER A 334 -31.79 17.10 -6.65
CA SER A 334 -32.56 18.35 -6.53
C SER A 334 -31.83 19.55 -7.18
N PRO A 335 -32.47 20.26 -8.13
CA PRO A 335 -31.86 21.42 -8.80
C PRO A 335 -31.80 22.68 -7.93
N SER A 336 -32.37 22.66 -6.72
CA SER A 336 -32.26 23.75 -5.74
C SER A 336 -31.14 23.57 -4.72
N THR A 337 -30.38 22.48 -4.80
CA THR A 337 -29.26 22.19 -3.91
C THR A 337 -28.08 23.12 -4.20
N GLY A 338 -27.59 23.84 -3.19
CA GLY A 338 -26.40 24.69 -3.31
C GLY A 338 -25.12 23.89 -3.59
N LEU A 339 -24.17 24.47 -4.31
CA LEU A 339 -22.99 23.76 -4.83
C LEU A 339 -22.17 23.05 -3.73
N GLU A 340 -21.97 23.70 -2.58
CA GLU A 340 -21.21 23.13 -1.46
C GLU A 340 -21.92 21.90 -0.84
N LEU A 341 -23.24 21.97 -0.68
CA LEU A 341 -24.05 20.82 -0.24
C LEU A 341 -24.06 19.70 -1.31
N GLN A 342 -24.07 20.07 -2.59
CA GLN A 342 -24.02 19.10 -3.68
C GLN A 342 -22.66 18.37 -3.75
N GLU A 343 -21.54 19.04 -3.45
CA GLU A 343 -20.22 18.40 -3.36
C GLU A 343 -20.14 17.41 -2.19
N GLU A 344 -20.65 17.80 -1.02
CA GLU A 344 -20.75 16.95 0.17
C GLU A 344 -21.60 15.69 -0.08
N VAL A 345 -22.83 15.87 -0.58
CA VAL A 345 -23.78 14.77 -0.87
C VAL A 345 -23.25 13.85 -1.98
N ASN A 346 -22.72 14.38 -3.07
CA ASN A 346 -22.19 13.55 -4.17
C ASN A 346 -20.95 12.76 -3.72
N THR A 347 -20.12 13.33 -2.84
CA THR A 347 -18.97 12.61 -2.28
C THR A 347 -19.39 11.53 -1.29
N CYS A 348 -20.50 11.71 -0.56
CA CYS A 348 -21.13 10.62 0.19
C CYS A 348 -21.59 9.50 -0.75
N LEU A 349 -22.28 9.83 -1.85
CA LEU A 349 -22.88 8.84 -2.75
C LEU A 349 -21.85 7.99 -3.49
N ARG A 350 -20.74 8.55 -3.99
CA ARG A 350 -19.65 7.75 -4.60
C ARG A 350 -18.99 6.80 -3.60
N ARG A 351 -18.85 7.22 -2.33
CA ARG A 351 -18.30 6.39 -1.24
C ARG A 351 -19.27 5.30 -0.77
N LEU A 352 -20.57 5.50 -0.96
CA LEU A 352 -21.62 4.52 -0.67
C LEU A 352 -21.95 3.61 -1.87
N GLU A 353 -21.43 3.91 -3.07
CA GLU A 353 -21.73 3.20 -4.32
C GLU A 353 -21.48 1.69 -4.20
N ARG A 354 -22.37 0.91 -4.81
CA ARG A 354 -22.39 -0.56 -4.79
C ARG A 354 -21.50 -1.12 -5.91
N LEU A 355 -20.92 -2.31 -5.71
CA LEU A 355 -19.98 -2.91 -6.66
C LEU A 355 -20.61 -3.13 -8.04
N SER A 356 -20.03 -2.48 -9.05
CA SER A 356 -20.46 -2.61 -10.45
C SER A 356 -20.00 -3.95 -11.05
N LYS A 357 -20.62 -4.33 -12.17
CA LYS A 357 -20.28 -5.55 -12.92
C LYS A 357 -18.81 -5.48 -13.40
N PRO A 358 -17.94 -6.46 -13.05
CA PRO A 358 -16.54 -6.44 -13.45
C PRO A 358 -16.38 -6.76 -14.95
N PRO A 359 -15.25 -6.34 -15.55
CA PRO A 359 -14.89 -6.73 -16.91
C PRO A 359 -14.70 -8.26 -17.05
N PRO A 360 -14.70 -8.80 -18.28
CA PRO A 360 -14.39 -10.21 -18.53
C PRO A 360 -12.97 -10.56 -18.10
N VAL A 361 -12.74 -11.80 -17.66
CA VAL A 361 -11.41 -12.26 -17.22
C VAL A 361 -10.44 -12.46 -18.38
N MET A 362 -9.18 -12.09 -18.18
CA MET A 362 -8.10 -12.32 -19.13
C MET A 362 -7.45 -13.68 -18.87
N VAL A 363 -7.51 -14.58 -19.86
CA VAL A 363 -6.92 -15.92 -19.80
C VAL A 363 -5.60 -15.96 -20.58
N THR A 364 -4.57 -16.54 -19.98
CA THR A 364 -3.20 -16.62 -20.49
C THR A 364 -2.58 -17.98 -20.14
N ASN A 365 -1.40 -18.29 -20.69
CA ASN A 365 -0.63 -19.52 -20.39
C ASN A 365 -1.45 -20.82 -20.57
N LEU A 366 -2.28 -20.88 -21.62
CA LEU A 366 -3.15 -22.01 -21.94
C LEU A 366 -2.33 -23.25 -22.29
N SER A 367 -2.31 -24.23 -21.39
CA SER A 367 -1.56 -25.48 -21.55
C SER A 367 -2.42 -26.69 -21.19
N SER A 368 -2.00 -27.87 -21.62
CA SER A 368 -2.64 -29.16 -21.29
C SER A 368 -2.66 -29.54 -19.81
N THR A 369 -2.08 -28.72 -18.92
CA THR A 369 -2.04 -28.96 -17.46
C THR A 369 -2.58 -27.81 -16.61
N SER A 370 -2.61 -26.59 -17.13
CA SER A 370 -3.08 -25.39 -16.40
C SER A 370 -3.34 -24.22 -17.33
N TYR A 371 -4.10 -23.24 -16.85
CA TYR A 371 -4.24 -21.90 -17.44
C TYR A 371 -4.18 -20.83 -16.35
N THR A 372 -3.66 -19.64 -16.70
CA THR A 372 -3.59 -18.49 -15.79
C THR A 372 -4.72 -17.52 -16.10
N VAL A 373 -5.58 -17.26 -15.11
CA VAL A 373 -6.67 -16.28 -15.17
C VAL A 373 -6.25 -15.03 -14.42
N SER A 374 -6.54 -13.86 -14.98
CA SER A 374 -6.23 -12.56 -14.38
C SER A 374 -7.32 -11.54 -14.69
N TRP A 375 -7.44 -10.52 -13.84
CA TRP A 375 -8.40 -9.44 -13.98
C TRP A 375 -7.84 -8.14 -13.42
N GLU A 376 -8.47 -7.03 -13.76
CA GLU A 376 -8.10 -5.71 -13.24
C GLU A 376 -8.53 -5.57 -11.76
N LYS A 377 -7.74 -4.84 -10.98
CA LYS A 377 -8.06 -4.59 -9.57
C LYS A 377 -9.18 -3.56 -9.47
N CYS A 378 -10.26 -3.90 -8.80
CA CYS A 378 -11.28 -2.95 -8.38
C CYS A 378 -10.83 -2.21 -7.11
N GLU A 379 -10.88 -0.87 -7.13
CA GLU A 379 -10.61 0.01 -5.99
C GLU A 379 -11.78 1.00 -5.81
N PRO A 380 -12.84 0.63 -5.06
CA PRO A 380 -14.01 1.49 -4.88
C PRO A 380 -13.73 2.70 -3.97
N GLU A 381 -14.35 3.87 -4.21
CA GLU A 381 -14.17 5.08 -3.37
C GLU A 381 -14.50 4.86 -1.88
N SER A 382 -15.29 3.82 -1.55
CA SER A 382 -15.55 3.34 -0.19
C SER A 382 -14.29 2.94 0.61
N GLY A 383 -13.20 2.54 -0.06
CA GLY A 383 -12.00 1.98 0.57
C GLY A 383 -12.18 0.58 1.17
N LEU A 384 -13.30 -0.11 0.93
CA LEU A 384 -13.51 -1.50 1.35
C LEU A 384 -12.67 -2.47 0.52
N ASP A 385 -12.09 -3.49 1.17
CA ASP A 385 -11.35 -4.57 0.50
C ASP A 385 -12.26 -5.39 -0.42
N VAL A 386 -11.90 -5.48 -1.70
CA VAL A 386 -12.65 -6.28 -2.68
C VAL A 386 -12.14 -7.72 -2.72
N ILE A 387 -13.02 -8.66 -2.42
CA ILE A 387 -12.80 -10.10 -2.51
C ILE A 387 -13.38 -10.60 -3.85
N TYR A 388 -12.51 -11.22 -4.64
CA TYR A 388 -12.81 -11.75 -5.97
C TYR A 388 -13.21 -13.21 -5.87
N SER A 389 -14.27 -13.62 -6.56
CA SER A 389 -14.62 -15.05 -6.69
C SER A 389 -14.79 -15.43 -8.17
N LEU A 390 -14.04 -16.46 -8.59
CA LEU A 390 -14.02 -16.99 -9.96
C LEU A 390 -14.80 -18.29 -10.02
N PHE A 391 -15.63 -18.46 -11.03
CA PHE A 391 -16.48 -19.64 -11.24
C PHE A 391 -16.30 -20.24 -12.64
N ASP A 392 -16.45 -21.57 -12.77
CA ASP A 392 -16.86 -22.23 -14.01
C ASP A 392 -18.32 -22.67 -13.84
N LYS A 393 -19.24 -22.00 -14.54
CA LYS A 393 -20.69 -22.13 -14.32
C LYS A 393 -21.02 -21.88 -12.83
N ASP A 394 -21.57 -22.87 -12.12
CA ASP A 394 -21.88 -22.79 -10.69
C ASP A 394 -20.71 -23.17 -9.75
N ILE A 395 -19.58 -23.65 -10.29
CA ILE A 395 -18.45 -24.19 -9.51
C ILE A 395 -17.44 -23.10 -9.21
N MET A 396 -17.32 -22.69 -7.95
CA MET A 396 -16.31 -21.72 -7.50
C MET A 396 -14.90 -22.33 -7.59
N LEU A 397 -14.05 -21.77 -8.45
CA LEU A 397 -12.66 -22.16 -8.67
C LEU A 397 -11.67 -21.39 -7.79
N TYR A 398 -12.00 -20.14 -7.44
CA TYR A 398 -11.19 -19.29 -6.57
C TYR A 398 -12.05 -18.33 -5.76
N HIS A 399 -11.57 -17.98 -4.57
CA HIS A 399 -12.11 -16.93 -3.70
C HIS A 399 -10.95 -16.27 -2.94
N GLY A 400 -10.82 -14.94 -2.99
CA GLY A 400 -9.80 -14.20 -2.24
C GLY A 400 -9.38 -12.86 -2.88
N LEU A 401 -8.26 -12.31 -2.42
CA LEU A 401 -7.80 -10.95 -2.76
C LEU A 401 -6.83 -10.86 -3.97
N LEU A 402 -6.44 -11.99 -4.57
CA LEU A 402 -5.50 -11.99 -5.70
C LEU A 402 -6.20 -11.59 -7.00
N CYS A 403 -5.55 -10.76 -7.82
CA CYS A 403 -6.03 -10.39 -9.16
C CYS A 403 -5.53 -11.33 -10.28
N GLN A 404 -4.81 -12.39 -9.92
CA GLN A 404 -4.30 -13.41 -10.84
C GLN A 404 -4.16 -14.76 -10.11
N VAL A 405 -4.61 -15.84 -10.78
CA VAL A 405 -4.57 -17.21 -10.28
C VAL A 405 -4.26 -18.20 -11.40
N THR A 406 -3.52 -19.25 -11.12
CA THR A 406 -3.29 -20.36 -12.07
C THR A 406 -4.15 -21.55 -11.66
N ILE A 407 -5.06 -21.95 -12.54
CA ILE A 407 -5.99 -23.05 -12.34
C ILE A 407 -5.44 -24.31 -13.02
N PRO A 408 -5.31 -25.45 -12.30
CA PRO A 408 -4.93 -26.72 -12.91
C PRO A 408 -6.10 -27.31 -13.71
N VAL A 409 -5.83 -27.84 -14.91
CA VAL A 409 -6.83 -28.53 -15.74
C VAL A 409 -7.01 -29.96 -15.25
N SER A 410 -8.20 -30.32 -14.79
CA SER A 410 -8.49 -31.73 -14.46
C SER A 410 -8.54 -32.59 -15.73
N PRO A 411 -8.04 -33.85 -15.73
CA PRO A 411 -8.11 -34.73 -16.90
C PRO A 411 -9.53 -35.00 -17.44
N LYS A 412 -10.57 -34.77 -16.63
CA LYS A 412 -11.98 -34.81 -17.04
C LYS A 412 -12.48 -33.51 -17.69
N GLN A 413 -11.96 -32.36 -17.28
CA GLN A 413 -12.35 -31.04 -17.83
C GLN A 413 -11.79 -30.81 -19.24
N SER A 414 -10.69 -31.50 -19.62
CA SER A 414 -10.05 -31.39 -20.94
C SER A 414 -10.94 -31.74 -22.15
N MET A 415 -12.18 -32.19 -21.94
CA MET A 415 -13.12 -32.59 -23.00
C MET A 415 -14.37 -31.70 -23.09
N GLU A 416 -14.56 -30.77 -22.15
CA GLU A 416 -15.71 -29.85 -22.13
C GLU A 416 -15.26 -28.38 -22.17
N PRO A 417 -16.07 -27.47 -22.72
CA PRO A 417 -15.79 -26.04 -22.64
C PRO A 417 -15.96 -25.53 -21.20
N ILE A 418 -14.93 -24.86 -20.70
CA ILE A 418 -14.90 -24.17 -19.40
C ILE A 418 -15.45 -22.76 -19.62
N SER A 419 -16.39 -22.30 -18.78
CA SER A 419 -17.06 -21.00 -18.93
C SER A 419 -16.80 -20.13 -17.70
N LEU A 420 -15.75 -19.32 -17.78
CA LEU A 420 -15.24 -18.55 -16.65
C LEU A 420 -16.01 -17.25 -16.43
N GLN A 421 -16.53 -17.06 -15.22
CA GLN A 421 -17.14 -15.80 -14.77
C GLN A 421 -16.54 -15.33 -13.44
N LEU A 422 -16.41 -14.01 -13.29
CA LEU A 422 -15.92 -13.34 -12.10
C LEU A 422 -17.06 -12.56 -11.44
N ASN A 423 -17.16 -12.61 -10.11
CA ASN A 423 -17.84 -11.57 -9.34
C ASN A 423 -16.92 -10.96 -8.28
N LEU A 424 -17.36 -9.82 -7.76
CA LEU A 424 -16.72 -9.05 -6.71
C LEU A 424 -17.60 -9.09 -5.47
N SER A 425 -17.00 -8.99 -4.29
CA SER A 425 -17.71 -8.85 -3.02
C SER A 425 -16.93 -8.00 -2.02
N THR A 426 -17.60 -7.33 -1.08
CA THR A 426 -16.97 -6.61 0.04
C THR A 426 -17.47 -7.12 1.40
N PRO A 427 -16.75 -6.87 2.52
CA PRO A 427 -17.08 -7.45 3.83
C PRO A 427 -18.46 -7.11 4.40
N ASP A 428 -19.15 -6.11 3.86
CA ASP A 428 -20.53 -5.73 4.20
C ASP A 428 -21.60 -6.59 3.49
N GLY A 429 -21.20 -7.60 2.73
CA GLY A 429 -22.10 -8.46 1.98
C GLY A 429 -22.63 -7.84 0.69
N ASP A 430 -21.98 -6.78 0.18
CA ASP A 430 -22.20 -6.37 -1.20
C ASP A 430 -21.60 -7.38 -2.18
N ILE A 431 -22.30 -7.66 -3.27
CA ILE A 431 -21.90 -8.64 -4.29
C ILE A 431 -22.25 -8.08 -5.67
N SER A 432 -21.26 -7.99 -6.57
CA SER A 432 -21.49 -7.50 -7.93
C SER A 432 -22.20 -8.53 -8.81
N PRO A 433 -22.88 -8.08 -9.89
CA PRO A 433 -23.27 -8.97 -10.98
C PRO A 433 -22.04 -9.66 -11.59
N PHE A 434 -22.20 -10.88 -12.10
CA PHE A 434 -21.12 -11.58 -12.80
C PHE A 434 -20.64 -10.85 -14.07
N SER A 435 -19.34 -10.98 -14.37
CA SER A 435 -18.74 -10.62 -15.66
C SER A 435 -19.44 -11.31 -16.83
N GLU A 436 -19.18 -10.86 -18.05
CA GLU A 436 -19.45 -11.73 -19.21
C GLU A 436 -18.63 -13.03 -19.10
N PRO A 437 -19.17 -14.17 -19.58
CA PRO A 437 -18.47 -15.46 -19.55
C PRO A 437 -17.35 -15.53 -20.58
N VAL A 438 -16.18 -15.98 -20.16
CA VAL A 438 -15.02 -16.24 -21.04
C VAL A 438 -14.89 -17.74 -21.23
N VAL A 439 -15.19 -18.20 -22.44
CA VAL A 439 -15.20 -19.64 -22.77
C VAL A 439 -13.83 -20.08 -23.27
N ILE A 440 -13.27 -21.09 -22.62
CA ILE A 440 -12.07 -21.82 -23.07
C ILE A 440 -12.54 -23.13 -23.71
N THR A 441 -12.20 -23.34 -24.99
CA THR A 441 -12.46 -24.59 -25.70
C THR A 441 -11.24 -25.52 -25.67
N PRO A 442 -11.42 -26.86 -25.72
CA PRO A 442 -10.30 -27.81 -25.78
C PRO A 442 -9.34 -27.59 -26.95
N GLU A 443 -9.81 -26.95 -28.02
CA GLU A 443 -9.04 -26.65 -29.25
C GLU A 443 -8.04 -25.50 -29.07
N GLN A 444 -8.18 -24.69 -28.02
CA GLN A 444 -7.29 -23.56 -27.70
C GLN A 444 -6.14 -23.94 -26.74
N LEU A 445 -6.02 -25.22 -26.40
CA LEU A 445 -5.02 -25.75 -25.47
C LEU A 445 -3.77 -26.17 -26.27
N ASP A 446 -2.62 -25.48 -26.13
CA ASP A 446 -1.45 -25.80 -26.96
C ASP A 446 -0.98 -27.24 -26.69
N THR A 447 -1.03 -28.03 -27.77
CA THR A 447 -0.76 -29.47 -27.81
C THR A 447 0.37 -29.78 -28.81
N GLU A 448 1.00 -28.76 -29.41
CA GLU A 448 2.05 -28.98 -30.41
C GLU A 448 3.34 -29.53 -29.79
N LEU A 449 3.85 -30.62 -30.38
CA LEU A 449 5.09 -31.26 -29.98
C LEU A 449 6.28 -30.57 -30.67
N LYS A 450 7.15 -29.91 -29.89
CA LYS A 450 8.26 -29.10 -30.42
C LYS A 450 9.51 -29.93 -30.76
N PRO A 451 10.33 -29.53 -31.75
CA PRO A 451 11.58 -30.20 -32.12
C PRO A 451 12.66 -30.13 -31.01
N PRO A 452 13.58 -31.10 -30.94
CA PRO A 452 14.75 -31.03 -30.04
C PRO A 452 15.63 -29.81 -30.33
N ARG A 453 16.23 -29.23 -29.27
CA ARG A 453 17.07 -28.03 -29.36
C ARG A 453 18.55 -28.39 -29.45
N GLU A 454 19.38 -27.46 -29.95
CA GLU A 454 20.84 -27.57 -29.98
C GLU A 454 21.37 -28.92 -30.51
N LEU A 455 20.82 -29.40 -31.63
CA LEU A 455 21.29 -30.63 -32.28
C LEU A 455 22.76 -30.49 -32.72
N CYS A 456 23.63 -31.28 -32.11
CA CYS A 456 25.09 -31.14 -32.18
C CYS A 456 25.80 -32.44 -32.55
N VAL A 457 26.92 -32.35 -33.27
CA VAL A 457 27.84 -33.48 -33.53
C VAL A 457 29.01 -33.41 -32.55
N ILE A 458 29.14 -34.43 -31.70
CA ILE A 458 30.25 -34.55 -30.71
C ILE A 458 31.35 -35.53 -31.12
N ALA A 459 31.13 -36.34 -32.16
CA ALA A 459 32.19 -37.11 -32.81
C ALA A 459 31.81 -37.50 -34.24
N SER A 460 32.79 -37.51 -35.14
CA SER A 460 32.71 -38.12 -36.47
C SER A 460 33.91 -39.05 -36.67
N THR A 461 33.70 -40.18 -37.33
CA THR A 461 34.73 -41.16 -37.73
C THR A 461 34.55 -41.51 -39.19
N VAL A 462 35.34 -42.44 -39.73
CA VAL A 462 35.19 -42.94 -41.10
C VAL A 462 33.87 -43.68 -41.35
N THR A 463 33.18 -44.18 -40.31
CA THR A 463 31.96 -45.00 -40.46
C THR A 463 30.85 -44.73 -39.43
N GLN A 464 31.02 -43.76 -38.53
CA GLN A 464 30.07 -43.43 -37.46
C GLN A 464 30.04 -41.93 -37.15
N VAL A 465 28.86 -41.43 -36.77
CA VAL A 465 28.66 -40.07 -36.24
C VAL A 465 27.93 -40.15 -34.90
N ARG A 466 28.31 -39.33 -33.93
CA ARG A 466 27.66 -39.21 -32.62
C ARG A 466 27.02 -37.84 -32.44
N LEU A 467 25.73 -37.87 -32.13
CA LEU A 467 24.84 -36.73 -31.93
C LEU A 467 24.53 -36.49 -30.45
N CYS A 468 24.26 -35.23 -30.13
CA CYS A 468 23.69 -34.72 -28.88
C CYS A 468 22.58 -33.72 -29.20
N TRP A 469 21.67 -33.48 -28.26
CA TRP A 469 20.64 -32.44 -28.32
C TRP A 469 20.12 -32.15 -26.92
N ILE A 470 19.32 -31.10 -26.77
CA ILE A 470 18.65 -30.71 -25.52
C ILE A 470 17.14 -30.91 -25.68
N GLU A 471 16.47 -31.25 -24.59
CA GLU A 471 15.01 -31.35 -24.53
C GLU A 471 14.34 -29.98 -24.83
N PRO A 472 13.15 -29.92 -25.44
CA PRO A 472 12.38 -28.69 -25.53
C PRO A 472 12.03 -28.16 -24.13
N GLU A 473 12.12 -26.85 -23.92
CA GLU A 473 11.72 -26.19 -22.66
C GLU A 473 10.19 -26.01 -22.55
N GLU A 474 9.50 -25.97 -23.69
CA GLU A 474 8.06 -25.68 -23.79
C GLU A 474 7.35 -26.73 -24.67
N GLY A 475 6.05 -26.91 -24.43
CA GLY A 475 5.21 -27.90 -25.13
C GLY A 475 5.09 -29.24 -24.42
N VAL A 476 4.55 -30.25 -25.12
CA VAL A 476 4.32 -31.59 -24.56
C VAL A 476 5.65 -32.35 -24.37
N LYS A 477 5.87 -32.95 -23.19
CA LYS A 477 7.09 -33.71 -22.89
C LYS A 477 7.24 -34.93 -23.83
N PRO A 478 8.36 -35.09 -24.56
CA PRO A 478 8.58 -36.23 -25.44
C PRO A 478 8.64 -37.59 -24.69
N LYS A 479 8.06 -38.62 -25.31
CA LYS A 479 8.15 -40.04 -24.92
C LYS A 479 9.49 -40.66 -25.34
N SER A 480 10.00 -40.24 -26.49
CA SER A 480 11.28 -40.67 -27.07
C SER A 480 11.69 -39.75 -28.22
N TYR A 481 12.90 -39.93 -28.76
CA TYR A 481 13.40 -39.26 -29.95
C TYR A 481 13.62 -40.26 -31.09
N GLN A 482 13.32 -39.85 -32.32
CA GLN A 482 13.58 -40.59 -33.54
C GLN A 482 14.71 -39.91 -34.33
N ILE A 483 15.69 -40.69 -34.79
CA ILE A 483 16.87 -40.21 -35.52
C ILE A 483 16.82 -40.77 -36.94
N TYR A 484 16.94 -39.87 -37.90
CA TYR A 484 16.93 -40.13 -39.33
C TYR A 484 18.30 -39.84 -39.95
N CYS A 485 18.60 -40.54 -41.04
CA CYS A 485 19.78 -40.34 -41.87
C CYS A 485 19.31 -40.34 -43.33
N ASN A 486 19.42 -39.19 -44.02
CA ASN A 486 18.85 -38.95 -45.35
C ASN A 486 17.38 -39.42 -45.40
N ASP A 487 16.56 -38.87 -44.48
CA ASP A 487 15.15 -39.19 -44.20
C ASP A 487 14.79 -40.66 -43.89
N THR A 488 15.75 -41.57 -43.84
CA THR A 488 15.54 -42.95 -43.40
C THR A 488 15.67 -43.06 -41.89
N LEU A 489 14.66 -43.59 -41.18
CA LEU A 489 14.70 -43.81 -39.74
C LEU A 489 15.80 -44.84 -39.40
N VAL A 490 16.87 -44.40 -38.72
CA VAL A 490 18.01 -45.26 -38.34
C VAL A 490 17.99 -45.66 -36.87
N LYS A 491 17.33 -44.91 -35.99
CA LYS A 491 17.27 -45.22 -34.55
C LYS A 491 16.12 -44.53 -33.82
N THR A 492 15.62 -45.16 -32.76
CA THR A 492 14.80 -44.52 -31.72
C THR A 492 15.52 -44.62 -30.37
N THR A 493 15.38 -43.62 -29.51
CA THR A 493 16.07 -43.54 -28.21
C THR A 493 15.27 -42.74 -27.19
N THR A 494 15.44 -43.02 -25.89
CA THR A 494 14.93 -42.16 -24.79
C THR A 494 16.03 -41.25 -24.20
N LEU A 495 17.24 -41.31 -24.75
CA LEU A 495 18.40 -40.52 -24.31
C LEU A 495 18.59 -39.26 -25.18
N LEU A 496 19.14 -38.20 -24.60
CA LEU A 496 19.51 -36.94 -25.27
C LEU A 496 20.78 -37.05 -26.14
N GLY A 497 20.85 -38.11 -26.95
CA GLY A 497 21.98 -38.39 -27.83
C GLY A 497 21.93 -39.77 -28.47
N ALA A 498 22.63 -39.92 -29.60
CA ALA A 498 22.67 -41.16 -30.37
C ALA A 498 24.01 -41.32 -31.12
N THR A 499 24.31 -42.55 -31.54
CA THR A 499 25.36 -42.84 -32.52
C THR A 499 24.70 -43.45 -33.75
N VAL A 500 24.90 -42.83 -34.91
CA VAL A 500 24.61 -43.38 -36.24
C VAL A 500 25.87 -44.12 -36.72
N SER A 501 25.71 -45.23 -37.43
CA SER A 501 26.81 -46.15 -37.78
C SER A 501 26.58 -46.80 -39.14
N CYS A 502 27.59 -47.50 -39.65
CA CYS A 502 27.60 -48.09 -40.99
C CYS A 502 27.51 -47.04 -42.11
N LEU A 503 28.07 -45.85 -41.86
CA LEU A 503 28.27 -44.80 -42.84
C LEU A 503 29.49 -45.10 -43.73
N SER A 504 29.51 -44.56 -44.94
CA SER A 504 30.66 -44.60 -45.87
C SER A 504 31.65 -43.50 -45.52
N SER A 505 32.95 -43.75 -45.72
CA SER A 505 34.01 -42.76 -45.50
C SER A 505 33.92 -41.57 -46.46
N GLY A 506 34.47 -40.43 -46.04
CA GLY A 506 34.50 -39.18 -46.82
C GLY A 506 33.15 -38.63 -47.30
N THR A 507 32.02 -39.18 -46.84
CA THR A 507 30.68 -38.93 -47.39
C THR A 507 29.90 -37.95 -46.51
N SER A 508 29.12 -37.07 -47.13
CA SER A 508 28.20 -36.16 -46.44
C SER A 508 26.83 -36.82 -46.22
N TYR A 509 26.29 -36.64 -45.03
CA TYR A 509 24.97 -37.13 -44.62
C TYR A 509 24.17 -36.00 -43.99
N GLN A 510 22.87 -35.98 -44.26
CA GLN A 510 21.92 -35.16 -43.51
C GLN A 510 21.35 -36.02 -42.39
N LEU A 511 21.66 -35.67 -41.14
CA LEU A 511 21.11 -36.32 -39.96
C LEU A 511 20.03 -35.42 -39.36
N SER A 512 18.93 -36.00 -38.92
CA SER A 512 17.85 -35.23 -38.30
C SER A 512 17.19 -35.97 -37.14
N VAL A 513 16.60 -35.22 -36.21
CA VAL A 513 16.02 -35.74 -34.97
C VAL A 513 14.67 -35.07 -34.70
N SER A 514 13.65 -35.87 -34.42
CA SER A 514 12.33 -35.43 -33.96
C SER A 514 12.01 -35.97 -32.57
N SER A 515 11.16 -35.23 -31.86
CA SER A 515 10.45 -35.68 -30.67
C SER A 515 9.29 -36.59 -31.08
N LEU A 516 9.02 -37.64 -30.31
CA LEU A 516 7.84 -38.48 -30.43
C LEU A 516 6.99 -38.34 -29.15
N GLY A 517 5.70 -38.05 -29.32
CA GLY A 517 4.77 -37.72 -28.23
C GLY A 517 3.84 -38.86 -27.81
N PRO A 518 2.87 -38.57 -26.92
CA PRO A 518 1.73 -39.46 -26.67
C PRO A 518 0.95 -39.72 -27.98
N LYS A 519 0.40 -40.93 -28.14
CA LYS A 519 -0.24 -41.40 -29.39
C LYS A 519 0.70 -41.41 -30.63
N ASP A 520 2.01 -41.42 -30.40
CA ASP A 520 3.05 -41.54 -31.43
C ASP A 520 3.04 -40.43 -32.50
N THR A 521 2.65 -39.21 -32.09
CA THR A 521 2.78 -37.99 -32.88
C THR A 521 4.25 -37.56 -33.02
N GLU A 522 4.73 -37.32 -34.24
CA GLU A 522 6.08 -36.82 -34.52
C GLU A 522 6.11 -35.27 -34.53
N SER A 523 7.15 -34.65 -33.97
CA SER A 523 7.40 -33.20 -34.11
C SER A 523 8.01 -32.87 -35.49
N PRO A 524 8.10 -31.59 -35.85
CA PRO A 524 9.11 -31.14 -36.82
C PRO A 524 10.51 -31.68 -36.47
N ARG A 525 11.37 -31.85 -37.49
CA ARG A 525 12.72 -32.40 -37.32
C ARG A 525 13.76 -31.29 -37.17
N ALA A 526 14.61 -31.37 -36.15
CA ALA A 526 15.87 -30.63 -36.12
C ALA A 526 16.86 -31.31 -37.08
N VAL A 527 17.61 -30.55 -37.88
CA VAL A 527 18.46 -31.07 -38.96
C VAL A 527 19.91 -30.58 -38.82
N ILE A 528 20.88 -31.46 -39.10
CA ILE A 528 22.31 -31.13 -39.17
C ILE A 528 22.98 -31.89 -40.31
N GLU A 529 23.82 -31.20 -41.10
CA GLU A 529 24.67 -31.84 -42.09
C GLU A 529 26.03 -32.21 -41.48
N VAL A 530 26.54 -33.39 -41.82
CA VAL A 530 27.80 -33.92 -41.30
C VAL A 530 28.56 -34.69 -42.37
N LYS A 531 29.88 -34.48 -42.45
CA LYS A 531 30.78 -35.30 -43.25
C LYS A 531 31.48 -36.32 -42.33
N THR A 532 31.51 -37.58 -42.75
CA THR A 532 32.38 -38.61 -42.12
C THR A 532 33.85 -38.29 -42.38
N ALA A 533 34.75 -38.79 -41.53
CA ALA A 533 36.18 -38.69 -41.80
C ALA A 533 36.57 -39.41 -43.11
N GLU A 534 37.62 -38.93 -43.76
CA GLU A 534 38.23 -39.54 -44.95
C GLU A 534 39.19 -40.66 -44.54
N ASP A 535 39.32 -41.70 -45.37
CA ASP A 535 40.26 -42.80 -45.09
C ASP A 535 41.70 -42.34 -45.22
N GLN A 536 42.50 -42.59 -44.18
CA GLN A 536 43.96 -42.44 -44.20
C GLN A 536 44.62 -43.76 -43.80
N ASP A 537 45.81 -44.03 -44.33
CA ASP A 537 46.46 -45.32 -44.11
C ASP A 537 47.02 -45.46 -42.68
N HIS A 538 46.18 -46.06 -41.83
CA HIS A 538 46.42 -46.29 -40.42
C HIS A 538 47.18 -47.61 -40.13
N ALA A 539 47.53 -48.40 -41.16
CA ALA A 539 48.18 -49.70 -41.02
C ALA A 539 49.73 -49.61 -41.00
N PRO A 540 50.44 -50.64 -40.49
CA PRO A 540 51.90 -50.73 -40.66
C PRO A 540 52.29 -50.77 -42.14
N SER A 541 53.03 -49.76 -42.59
CA SER A 541 53.51 -49.65 -43.98
C SER A 541 54.62 -50.67 -44.30
N ALA A 542 54.95 -50.84 -45.58
CA ALA A 542 56.18 -51.48 -46.05
C ALA A 542 56.52 -52.86 -45.43
N LEU A 543 55.52 -53.74 -45.25
CA LEU A 543 55.75 -55.13 -44.82
C LEU A 543 56.54 -55.90 -45.89
N ALA A 544 57.73 -56.36 -45.54
CA ALA A 544 58.63 -57.13 -46.41
C ALA A 544 59.05 -58.44 -45.73
N VAL A 545 59.05 -59.53 -46.50
CA VAL A 545 59.37 -60.88 -46.02
C VAL A 545 60.46 -61.48 -46.91
N VAL A 546 61.59 -61.83 -46.29
CA VAL A 546 62.80 -62.39 -46.94
C VAL A 546 63.01 -63.81 -46.42
N VAL A 547 63.26 -64.75 -47.33
CA VAL A 547 63.54 -66.15 -46.97
C VAL A 547 65.02 -66.29 -46.61
N LEU A 548 65.33 -66.71 -45.38
CA LEU A 548 66.72 -66.92 -44.94
C LEU A 548 67.18 -68.37 -45.14
N GLY A 549 66.25 -69.33 -45.18
CA GLY A 549 66.56 -70.73 -45.44
C GLY A 549 65.34 -71.64 -45.36
N ARG A 550 65.58 -72.96 -45.30
CA ARG A 550 64.52 -73.98 -45.26
C ARG A 550 63.63 -73.93 -44.01
N HIS A 551 64.02 -73.22 -42.95
CA HIS A 551 63.28 -73.16 -41.68
C HIS A 551 63.16 -71.73 -41.09
N GLU A 552 63.56 -70.69 -41.84
CA GLU A 552 63.69 -69.31 -41.31
C GLU A 552 63.27 -68.20 -42.31
N LEU A 553 62.58 -67.18 -41.79
CA LEU A 553 62.15 -65.97 -42.52
C LEU A 553 62.53 -64.70 -41.72
N GLN A 554 63.06 -63.68 -42.41
CA GLN A 554 63.18 -62.32 -41.86
C GLN A 554 61.96 -61.50 -42.29
N ILE A 555 61.31 -60.84 -41.34
CA ILE A 555 60.07 -60.08 -41.55
C ILE A 555 60.31 -58.66 -41.04
N ASN A 556 60.13 -57.65 -41.89
CA ASN A 556 60.39 -56.23 -41.60
C ASN A 556 59.15 -55.39 -41.91
N TRP A 557 58.89 -54.31 -41.16
CA TRP A 557 57.76 -53.41 -41.43
C TRP A 557 58.05 -51.94 -41.06
N GLY A 558 57.39 -51.03 -41.77
CA GLY A 558 57.36 -49.61 -41.46
C GLY A 558 56.38 -49.27 -40.33
N ALA A 559 56.37 -47.99 -39.94
CA ALA A 559 55.34 -47.46 -39.05
C ALA A 559 54.09 -47.03 -39.86
N PRO A 560 52.91 -46.91 -39.24
CA PRO A 560 51.77 -46.26 -39.87
C PRO A 560 52.07 -44.80 -40.22
N VAL A 561 51.57 -44.34 -41.36
CA VAL A 561 51.74 -42.95 -41.82
C VAL A 561 50.97 -41.99 -40.90
N ALA A 562 49.75 -42.37 -40.52
CA ALA A 562 48.95 -41.68 -39.51
C ALA A 562 48.39 -42.71 -38.51
N PRO A 563 49.04 -42.97 -37.36
CA PRO A 563 48.49 -43.91 -36.36
C PRO A 563 47.23 -43.35 -35.68
N LEU A 564 46.27 -44.22 -35.37
CA LEU A 564 45.01 -43.88 -34.67
C LEU A 564 45.24 -43.53 -33.18
N GLY A 565 45.85 -42.38 -32.92
CA GLY A 565 46.27 -41.95 -31.59
C GLY A 565 47.64 -42.53 -31.20
N ARG A 566 47.88 -42.71 -29.89
CA ARG A 566 49.19 -43.18 -29.39
C ARG A 566 49.38 -44.65 -29.76
N LEU A 567 50.36 -44.94 -30.62
CA LEU A 567 50.82 -46.30 -30.89
C LEU A 567 51.46 -46.90 -29.62
N PHE A 568 51.11 -48.15 -29.29
CA PHE A 568 51.67 -48.87 -28.15
C PHE A 568 52.66 -49.96 -28.55
N LYS A 569 52.31 -50.78 -29.55
CA LYS A 569 53.12 -51.92 -30.02
C LYS A 569 52.57 -52.50 -31.33
N TYR A 570 53.38 -53.33 -31.99
CA TYR A 570 53.00 -54.17 -33.11
C TYR A 570 52.75 -55.61 -32.65
N GLU A 571 51.90 -56.31 -33.39
CA GLU A 571 51.65 -57.74 -33.26
C GLU A 571 51.80 -58.39 -34.64
N LEU A 572 52.77 -59.30 -34.81
CA LEU A 572 53.00 -60.03 -36.05
C LEU A 572 52.42 -61.44 -35.93
N SER A 573 51.63 -61.82 -36.91
CA SER A 573 51.07 -63.17 -37.05
C SER A 573 51.58 -63.87 -38.31
N LEU A 574 51.74 -65.19 -38.21
CA LEU A 574 52.05 -66.12 -39.29
C LEU A 574 50.90 -67.13 -39.42
N ASN A 575 50.26 -67.18 -40.58
CA ASN A 575 49.09 -68.05 -40.83
C ASN A 575 48.01 -67.92 -39.72
N GLY A 576 47.78 -66.69 -39.23
CA GLY A 576 46.84 -66.36 -38.15
C GLY A 576 47.39 -66.52 -36.72
N CYS A 577 48.48 -67.28 -36.51
CA CYS A 577 49.10 -67.46 -35.20
C CYS A 577 50.03 -66.28 -34.87
N VAL A 578 49.83 -65.60 -33.74
CA VAL A 578 50.73 -64.53 -33.27
C VAL A 578 52.09 -65.11 -32.87
N VAL A 579 53.18 -64.61 -33.48
CA VAL A 579 54.56 -65.04 -33.21
C VAL A 579 55.43 -63.95 -32.58
N TYR A 580 55.01 -62.69 -32.65
CA TYR A 580 55.71 -61.56 -32.02
C TYR A 580 54.73 -60.48 -31.57
N LEU A 581 55.00 -59.86 -30.41
CA LEU A 581 54.21 -58.77 -29.83
C LEU A 581 55.16 -57.80 -29.10
N GLY A 582 55.45 -56.65 -29.71
CA GLY A 582 56.49 -55.73 -29.21
C GLY A 582 56.61 -54.44 -30.04
N THR A 583 57.57 -53.58 -29.70
CA THR A 583 57.73 -52.25 -30.32
C THR A 583 58.72 -52.20 -31.48
N GLU A 584 59.40 -53.29 -31.79
CA GLU A 584 60.38 -53.35 -32.88
C GLU A 584 59.68 -53.46 -34.24
N ARG A 585 60.48 -53.36 -35.30
CA ARG A 585 60.04 -53.30 -36.71
C ARG A 585 60.67 -54.40 -37.58
N SER A 586 61.21 -55.42 -36.93
CA SER A 586 61.84 -56.58 -37.56
C SER A 586 61.68 -57.80 -36.65
N TYR A 587 61.53 -58.98 -37.23
CA TYR A 587 61.48 -60.25 -36.51
C TYR A 587 62.04 -61.40 -37.37
N THR A 588 62.85 -62.27 -36.77
CA THR A 588 63.33 -63.51 -37.40
C THR A 588 62.47 -64.68 -36.94
N ALA A 589 61.54 -65.13 -37.79
CA ALA A 589 60.80 -66.35 -37.53
C ALA A 589 61.68 -67.58 -37.82
N ARG A 590 61.76 -68.51 -36.87
CA ARG A 590 62.61 -69.71 -36.92
C ARG A 590 61.81 -70.98 -36.58
N ARG A 591 62.36 -72.16 -36.89
CA ARG A 591 61.71 -73.48 -36.74
C ARG A 591 60.43 -73.63 -37.58
N LEU A 592 60.39 -72.97 -38.72
CA LEU A 592 59.34 -73.10 -39.72
C LEU A 592 59.52 -74.41 -40.52
N SER A 593 58.45 -74.97 -41.06
CA SER A 593 58.50 -76.15 -41.95
C SER A 593 59.06 -75.77 -43.31
N ALA A 594 59.79 -76.68 -43.98
CA ALA A 594 60.34 -76.47 -45.32
C ALA A 594 59.26 -76.46 -46.42
N ASN A 595 59.54 -75.83 -47.57
CA ASN A 595 58.64 -75.66 -48.73
C ASN A 595 57.24 -75.06 -48.41
N THR A 596 57.03 -74.55 -47.21
CA THR A 596 55.71 -74.23 -46.64
C THR A 596 55.40 -72.75 -46.77
N ALA A 597 54.19 -72.42 -47.20
CA ALA A 597 53.72 -71.04 -47.33
C ALA A 597 53.36 -70.43 -45.96
N TYR A 598 53.93 -69.27 -45.67
CA TYR A 598 53.65 -68.46 -44.49
C TYR A 598 53.18 -67.07 -44.89
N THR A 599 51.92 -66.77 -44.59
CA THR A 599 51.29 -65.45 -44.72
C THR A 599 51.57 -64.63 -43.46
N CYS A 600 52.30 -63.54 -43.63
CA CYS A 600 52.64 -62.59 -42.59
C CYS A 600 51.64 -61.44 -42.57
N VAL A 601 51.11 -61.09 -41.39
CA VAL A 601 50.29 -59.88 -41.17
C VAL A 601 50.76 -59.18 -39.90
N VAL A 602 51.02 -57.88 -39.98
CA VAL A 602 51.39 -57.03 -38.83
C VAL A 602 50.23 -56.13 -38.44
N THR A 603 49.87 -56.12 -37.16
CA THR A 603 48.84 -55.27 -36.58
C THR A 603 49.47 -54.18 -35.73
N ALA A 604 49.21 -52.90 -36.02
CA ALA A 604 49.46 -51.80 -35.10
C ALA A 604 48.39 -51.76 -34.01
N ILE A 605 48.80 -51.71 -32.74
CA ILE A 605 47.90 -51.56 -31.58
C ILE A 605 48.06 -50.14 -31.02
N THR A 606 46.96 -49.38 -31.00
CA THR A 606 46.93 -47.95 -30.65
C THR A 606 45.95 -47.64 -29.52
N SER A 607 45.97 -46.40 -29.02
CA SER A 607 45.01 -45.90 -28.03
C SER A 607 43.58 -45.71 -28.55
N ARG A 608 43.29 -45.93 -29.85
CA ARG A 608 41.93 -45.81 -30.41
C ARG A 608 41.49 -47.03 -31.25
N GLY A 609 42.34 -48.05 -31.40
CA GLY A 609 41.99 -49.25 -32.18
C GLY A 609 43.18 -50.13 -32.58
N ARG A 610 42.93 -51.08 -33.48
CA ARG A 610 43.92 -51.99 -34.08
C ARG A 610 43.82 -51.93 -35.60
N CYS A 611 44.94 -51.80 -36.30
CA CYS A 611 44.99 -51.68 -37.77
C CYS A 611 45.98 -52.69 -38.36
N GLN A 612 45.58 -53.45 -39.39
CA GLN A 612 46.38 -54.53 -39.96
C GLN A 612 47.00 -54.13 -41.31
N SER A 613 48.24 -54.52 -41.55
CA SER A 613 48.89 -54.42 -42.85
C SER A 613 48.26 -55.38 -43.86
N CYS A 614 48.40 -55.11 -45.15
CA CYS A 614 48.13 -56.10 -46.18
C CYS A 614 48.95 -57.39 -45.92
N PRO A 615 48.39 -58.59 -46.16
CA PRO A 615 49.09 -59.86 -45.96
C PRO A 615 50.20 -60.07 -46.99
N VAL A 616 51.35 -60.60 -46.55
CA VAL A 616 52.48 -60.96 -47.42
C VAL A 616 52.82 -62.44 -47.24
N THR A 617 52.59 -63.24 -48.26
CA THR A 617 52.88 -64.69 -48.27
C THR A 617 54.23 -64.99 -48.90
N LYS A 618 55.05 -65.82 -48.24
CA LYS A 618 56.29 -66.40 -48.79
C LYS A 618 56.41 -67.87 -48.39
N ASN A 619 57.02 -68.67 -49.27
CA ASN A 619 57.39 -70.05 -48.95
C ASN A 619 58.80 -70.09 -48.35
N THR A 620 59.02 -70.92 -47.34
CA THR A 620 60.35 -71.35 -46.92
C THR A 620 61.04 -72.14 -48.04
N ALA A 621 62.38 -72.19 -48.02
CA ALA A 621 63.11 -72.96 -49.02
C ALA A 621 62.77 -74.47 -48.96
N ARG A 622 62.93 -75.15 -50.10
CA ARG A 622 62.77 -76.61 -50.19
C ARG A 622 63.89 -77.35 -49.48
N ASP A 623 63.63 -78.63 -49.21
CA ASP A 623 64.62 -79.57 -48.73
C ASP A 623 64.95 -80.54 -49.87
N GLU A 624 66.05 -80.29 -50.58
CA GLU A 624 66.51 -81.09 -51.72
C GLU A 624 67.99 -81.43 -51.52
N TYR A 625 68.33 -82.72 -51.61
CA TYR A 625 69.70 -83.21 -51.51
C TYR A 625 70.14 -83.78 -52.86
N LEU A 626 71.17 -83.15 -53.46
CA LEU A 626 72.03 -83.66 -54.54
C LEU A 626 71.39 -84.09 -55.89
N HIS A 627 71.62 -83.25 -56.92
CA HIS A 627 72.41 -83.58 -58.14
C HIS A 627 71.80 -84.56 -59.18
N SER A 628 72.04 -84.44 -60.51
CA SER A 628 72.94 -83.56 -61.29
C SER A 628 72.57 -83.50 -62.81
N HIS A 629 73.32 -82.66 -63.54
CA HIS A 629 73.77 -82.82 -64.95
C HIS A 629 73.03 -82.15 -66.14
N ARG A 630 73.82 -81.31 -66.84
CA ARG A 630 74.18 -81.33 -68.29
C ARG A 630 73.07 -81.25 -69.36
N TYR A 631 73.24 -80.56 -70.49
CA TYR A 631 74.22 -79.54 -70.93
C TYR A 631 73.70 -78.84 -72.21
N LEU A 632 74.27 -77.66 -72.52
CA LEU A 632 74.51 -77.10 -73.87
C LEU A 632 73.39 -77.16 -74.95
N HIS A 633 73.04 -76.00 -75.50
CA HIS A 633 73.56 -75.63 -76.82
C HIS A 633 73.64 -74.10 -77.01
N SER A 634 74.26 -73.65 -78.12
CA SER A 634 74.75 -72.27 -78.29
C SER A 634 74.44 -71.68 -79.68
N SER A 635 73.98 -70.43 -79.72
CA SER A 635 74.30 -69.39 -80.73
C SER A 635 73.73 -68.05 -80.24
N SER A 636 74.47 -66.96 -80.00
CA SER A 636 75.50 -66.23 -80.77
C SER A 636 74.91 -65.00 -81.50
N HIS A 637 75.42 -63.82 -81.11
CA HIS A 637 75.35 -62.48 -81.69
C HIS A 637 74.31 -62.10 -82.77
N ARG A 638 73.65 -60.94 -82.55
CA ARG A 638 73.97 -59.75 -83.38
C ARG A 638 73.64 -58.39 -82.75
N THR A 639 74.19 -57.35 -83.38
CA THR A 639 74.21 -55.94 -83.00
C THR A 639 73.08 -55.13 -83.65
N THR A 640 72.61 -54.08 -82.97
CA THR A 640 72.21 -52.73 -83.48
C THR A 640 71.81 -51.88 -82.26
N SER A 641 72.17 -50.59 -82.11
CA SER A 641 71.66 -49.39 -82.81
C SER A 641 70.13 -49.20 -82.66
N LYS A 642 69.56 -48.01 -82.44
CA LYS A 642 70.07 -46.65 -82.18
C LYS A 642 68.85 -45.79 -81.71
N HIS A 643 69.01 -44.46 -81.62
CA HIS A 643 67.95 -43.44 -81.48
C HIS A 643 66.66 -43.75 -82.27
N SER A 644 65.47 -43.29 -81.88
CA SER A 644 64.98 -41.90 -82.07
C SER A 644 63.44 -41.85 -81.79
N THR A 645 62.74 -40.72 -81.64
CA THR A 645 63.12 -39.29 -81.65
C THR A 645 62.27 -38.48 -80.66
N SER A 646 62.88 -37.41 -80.17
CA SER A 646 62.26 -36.26 -79.51
C SER A 646 61.40 -35.39 -80.45
N SER A 647 60.30 -34.82 -79.92
CA SER A 647 59.95 -33.37 -80.06
C SER A 647 59.63 -32.88 -81.52
N PRO A 648 59.38 -31.56 -81.83
CA PRO A 648 59.58 -30.36 -81.00
C PRO A 648 58.72 -29.07 -81.20
N SER A 649 58.98 -28.09 -80.32
CA SER A 649 59.20 -26.63 -80.60
C SER A 649 58.06 -25.62 -80.88
N ILE A 650 58.44 -24.33 -80.65
CA ILE A 650 58.00 -23.08 -81.33
C ILE A 650 56.59 -22.54 -80.95
N GLN A 651 56.32 -21.24 -80.71
CA GLN A 651 57.03 -19.94 -80.46
C GLN A 651 56.12 -19.12 -79.47
N VAL A 652 56.51 -18.17 -78.59
CA VAL A 652 57.37 -16.94 -78.61
C VAL A 652 56.77 -15.75 -79.39
N ILE A 653 56.89 -14.51 -78.85
CA ILE A 653 56.38 -13.18 -79.35
C ILE A 653 54.85 -13.02 -79.09
N SER A 654 54.31 -12.19 -78.17
CA SER A 654 54.35 -10.73 -77.90
C SER A 654 53.58 -9.87 -78.93
N GLU A 655 53.04 -8.66 -78.69
CA GLU A 655 53.19 -7.66 -77.61
C GLU A 655 51.95 -6.68 -77.58
N ILE A 656 51.92 -5.72 -76.64
CA ILE A 656 51.29 -4.36 -76.64
C ILE A 656 50.14 -4.08 -75.63
N LYS A 657 50.52 -3.44 -74.50
CA LYS A 657 50.08 -2.15 -73.89
C LYS A 657 48.55 -1.84 -73.79
N LYS A 658 48.06 -1.08 -72.79
CA LYS A 658 48.71 0.06 -72.09
C LYS A 658 48.02 0.46 -70.75
N ASN A 659 48.83 0.64 -69.67
CA ASN A 659 48.64 1.56 -68.50
C ASN A 659 47.35 1.44 -67.64
N ASP A 660 47.23 1.81 -66.36
CA ASP A 660 48.07 2.32 -65.23
C ASP A 660 47.19 2.13 -63.93
N ARG A 661 47.54 2.31 -62.64
CA ARG A 661 48.68 2.72 -61.76
C ARG A 661 48.29 2.30 -60.30
N VAL A 662 49.15 2.09 -59.29
CA VAL A 662 50.61 1.90 -59.24
C VAL A 662 51.00 1.14 -57.94
N SER A 663 51.92 0.18 -58.07
CA SER A 663 53.19 -0.11 -57.36
C SER A 663 53.53 0.45 -55.92
N PRO A 664 54.59 -0.02 -55.22
CA PRO A 664 54.47 -1.10 -54.20
C PRO A 664 55.44 -0.95 -52.98
N ALA A 665 55.85 -2.08 -52.36
CA ALA A 665 57.18 -2.32 -51.72
C ALA A 665 57.47 -1.70 -50.32
N THR A 666 58.40 -2.17 -49.45
CA THR A 666 59.32 -3.36 -49.45
C THR A 666 59.87 -3.71 -48.04
N LEU A 667 59.94 -5.02 -47.72
CA LEU A 667 61.11 -5.81 -47.20
C LEU A 667 61.95 -5.41 -45.93
N LYS A 668 62.43 -6.47 -45.23
CA LYS A 668 63.54 -6.58 -44.20
C LYS A 668 63.14 -6.31 -42.73
N SER A 669 63.09 -7.32 -41.82
CA SER A 669 64.17 -8.06 -41.09
C SER A 669 64.41 -7.49 -39.66
N LYS A 670 64.94 -8.19 -38.62
CA LYS A 670 65.84 -9.36 -38.57
C LYS A 670 66.00 -9.94 -37.11
N VAL A 671 66.52 -11.16 -36.98
CA VAL A 671 67.18 -11.78 -35.77
C VAL A 671 66.29 -12.50 -34.72
N HIS A 672 66.91 -13.45 -34.01
CA HIS A 672 66.44 -14.55 -33.14
C HIS A 672 67.06 -14.35 -31.70
N PRO A 673 67.27 -15.31 -30.75
CA PRO A 673 67.19 -16.79 -30.78
C PRO A 673 66.62 -17.54 -29.52
N THR A 674 66.41 -18.88 -29.65
CA THR A 674 66.61 -19.98 -28.61
C THR A 674 65.97 -19.93 -27.20
N MET A 675 65.57 -21.04 -26.53
CA MET A 675 65.26 -22.46 -26.89
C MET A 675 64.63 -23.20 -25.66
N VAL A 676 64.53 -24.55 -25.72
CA VAL A 676 64.39 -25.54 -24.59
C VAL A 676 62.99 -26.02 -24.14
N HIS A 677 62.55 -27.12 -24.77
CA HIS A 677 62.04 -28.39 -24.19
C HIS A 677 60.97 -28.51 -23.06
N HIS A 678 59.90 -29.24 -23.42
CA HIS A 678 59.43 -30.53 -22.83
C HIS A 678 58.31 -30.67 -21.75
N LYS A 679 57.43 -31.64 -22.08
CA LYS A 679 56.84 -32.72 -21.25
C LYS A 679 55.70 -32.44 -20.25
N THR A 680 54.57 -33.10 -20.52
CA THR A 680 53.69 -33.73 -19.51
C THR A 680 54.39 -34.90 -18.79
N PRO A 681 54.05 -35.19 -17.53
CA PRO A 681 53.12 -36.30 -17.20
C PRO A 681 51.96 -35.85 -16.31
N ASP A 682 50.80 -36.51 -16.16
CA ASP A 682 50.37 -37.93 -16.25
C ASP A 682 50.37 -38.69 -14.88
N LEU A 683 49.38 -39.58 -14.72
CA LEU A 683 48.73 -40.06 -13.49
C LEU A 683 49.51 -41.06 -12.62
N ARG A 684 49.21 -41.09 -11.30
CA ARG A 684 49.07 -42.28 -10.40
C ARG A 684 48.47 -41.85 -9.03
N LYS A 685 47.42 -42.50 -8.49
CA LYS A 685 47.33 -43.83 -7.79
C LYS A 685 47.92 -43.82 -6.37
N ASP A 686 47.42 -44.54 -5.36
CA ASP A 686 46.40 -45.62 -5.31
C ASP A 686 45.82 -45.81 -3.87
N LYS A 687 44.60 -46.35 -3.73
CA LYS A 687 44.05 -47.09 -2.54
C LYS A 687 43.82 -46.27 -1.23
N GLN A 688 43.06 -46.73 -0.22
CA GLN A 688 42.31 -48.00 0.00
C GLN A 688 40.93 -47.77 0.69
N ARG A 689 40.14 -48.82 0.95
CA ARG A 689 38.72 -48.75 1.42
C ARG A 689 38.53 -48.84 2.94
N GLN A 690 37.54 -48.07 3.45
CA GLN A 690 36.58 -48.34 4.57
C GLN A 690 37.10 -48.79 5.96
N PRO A 691 36.47 -48.29 7.06
CA PRO A 691 35.28 -48.96 7.60
C PRO A 691 34.13 -48.02 8.06
N SER A 692 33.06 -48.63 8.58
CA SER A 692 31.88 -48.00 9.19
C SER A 692 32.12 -47.53 10.63
N ILE A 693 31.24 -46.69 11.21
CA ILE A 693 30.91 -46.70 12.67
C ILE A 693 29.61 -45.94 12.98
N GLN A 694 29.07 -46.16 14.18
CA GLN A 694 27.79 -45.67 14.73
C GLN A 694 28.01 -44.82 16.01
N ILE A 695 27.06 -43.91 16.28
CA ILE A 695 26.50 -43.58 17.62
C ILE A 695 27.35 -42.78 18.66
N HIS A 696 26.60 -42.01 19.47
CA HIS A 696 26.90 -41.35 20.78
C HIS A 696 27.60 -39.98 20.87
N SER A 697 27.09 -39.19 21.84
CA SER A 697 27.50 -37.86 22.30
C SER A 697 28.35 -37.95 23.59
N PRO A 698 28.97 -36.85 24.06
CA PRO A 698 28.67 -36.42 25.43
C PRO A 698 28.75 -34.89 25.75
N LYS A 699 28.04 -34.51 26.83
CA LYS A 699 28.35 -33.61 27.99
C LYS A 699 29.54 -32.61 27.89
N GLY A 700 29.53 -31.42 28.51
CA GLY A 700 28.58 -30.75 29.45
C GLY A 700 29.31 -29.86 30.49
N ILE A 701 28.60 -29.36 31.53
CA ILE A 701 29.13 -28.85 32.84
C ILE A 701 29.82 -27.44 32.83
N GLN A 702 29.74 -26.51 33.81
CA GLN A 702 28.90 -26.17 35.00
C GLN A 702 29.26 -24.72 35.47
N SER A 703 28.76 -24.11 36.57
CA SER A 703 27.38 -23.74 36.98
C SER A 703 27.37 -23.02 38.36
N SER A 704 26.74 -21.83 38.50
CA SER A 704 26.37 -21.24 39.81
C SER A 704 25.06 -20.42 39.70
N ASN A 705 24.07 -20.36 40.59
CA ASN A 705 23.74 -20.83 41.97
C ASN A 705 23.61 -19.72 43.02
N HIS A 706 22.36 -19.39 43.38
CA HIS A 706 21.76 -19.43 44.74
C HIS A 706 20.29 -18.93 44.63
N THR A 707 19.24 -19.76 44.77
CA THR A 707 18.56 -20.22 46.02
C THR A 707 18.08 -19.06 46.92
N SER A 708 16.83 -18.97 47.39
CA SER A 708 15.73 -19.96 47.60
C SER A 708 14.34 -19.24 47.47
N LYS A 709 13.12 -19.64 47.88
CA LYS A 709 12.33 -20.79 48.47
C LYS A 709 10.84 -20.26 48.47
N THR A 710 9.68 -20.91 48.64
CA THR A 710 9.02 -22.25 48.57
C THR A 710 7.51 -21.98 48.83
N ASP A 711 6.50 -22.83 48.61
CA ASP A 711 6.37 -24.25 48.22
C ASP A 711 4.95 -24.51 47.62
N ARG A 712 4.79 -25.57 46.80
CA ARG A 712 3.53 -26.37 46.59
C ARG A 712 2.25 -25.68 46.01
N GLN A 713 1.29 -26.39 45.39
CA GLN A 713 1.22 -27.69 44.69
C GLN A 713 -0.01 -27.69 43.74
N GLY A 714 0.02 -28.51 42.68
CA GLY A 714 -1.18 -28.85 41.87
C GLY A 714 -1.88 -30.13 42.39
N PRO A 715 -2.66 -30.90 41.57
CA PRO A 715 -2.74 -30.81 40.11
C PRO A 715 -4.12 -31.01 39.43
N ALA A 716 -4.08 -30.71 38.13
CA ALA A 716 -4.91 -31.07 36.97
C ALA A 716 -5.86 -32.31 36.94
N VAL A 717 -6.96 -32.12 36.15
CA VAL A 717 -7.61 -33.04 35.16
C VAL A 717 -8.52 -34.20 35.64
N VAL A 718 -9.74 -34.26 35.04
CA VAL A 718 -10.38 -35.44 34.36
C VAL A 718 -11.73 -35.02 33.72
N PHE A 719 -12.12 -35.63 32.58
CA PHE A 719 -13.46 -35.54 31.94
C PHE A 719 -14.30 -36.79 32.28
N PRO A 720 -15.65 -36.72 32.25
CA PRO A 720 -16.34 -37.54 31.22
C PRO A 720 -17.68 -37.01 30.65
N VAL A 721 -17.91 -37.40 29.38
CA VAL A 721 -19.11 -37.92 28.68
C VAL A 721 -20.54 -37.77 29.28
N SER A 722 -21.52 -37.59 28.38
CA SER A 722 -22.97 -37.39 28.58
C SER A 722 -23.84 -38.67 28.64
N SER A 723 -25.04 -38.60 29.25
CA SER A 723 -26.32 -39.18 28.73
C SER A 723 -27.59 -38.89 29.60
N THR A 724 -28.64 -38.40 28.91
CA THR A 724 -30.11 -38.70 29.01
C THR A 724 -30.95 -38.79 30.32
N ASP A 725 -32.17 -38.23 30.19
CA ASP A 725 -33.51 -38.66 30.68
C ASP A 725 -34.26 -38.04 31.90
N GLU A 726 -35.35 -37.33 31.51
CA GLU A 726 -36.75 -37.36 31.98
C GLU A 726 -37.30 -36.72 33.29
N LEU A 727 -38.40 -35.95 33.08
CA LEU A 727 -39.59 -35.68 33.93
C LEU A 727 -39.37 -34.91 35.27
N THR A 728 -40.26 -34.01 35.72
CA THR A 728 -41.74 -34.02 35.67
C THR A 728 -42.35 -32.59 35.68
N VAL A 729 -43.61 -32.43 35.26
CA VAL A 729 -44.39 -31.16 35.22
C VAL A 729 -45.24 -30.98 36.49
N PRO A 730 -45.69 -29.74 36.84
CA PRO A 730 -47.08 -29.31 36.55
C PRO A 730 -47.14 -27.93 35.84
N TYR A 731 -47.90 -27.73 34.75
CA TYR A 731 -49.36 -27.51 34.64
C TYR A 731 -49.78 -26.14 35.21
N GLN A 732 -50.69 -25.33 34.66
CA GLN A 732 -51.52 -25.17 33.43
C GLN A 732 -52.47 -23.97 33.82
N GLU A 733 -53.36 -23.35 33.02
CA GLU A 733 -53.87 -23.43 31.63
C GLU A 733 -54.17 -21.97 31.16
N HIS A 734 -54.07 -21.61 29.87
CA HIS A 734 -55.15 -21.40 28.86
C HIS A 734 -56.42 -20.64 29.36
N SER A 735 -57.26 -19.95 28.57
CA SER A 735 -57.61 -19.99 27.13
C SER A 735 -58.47 -18.72 26.79
N GLU A 736 -58.72 -18.18 25.57
CA GLU A 736 -57.94 -18.00 24.32
C GLU A 736 -58.78 -17.13 23.32
N TYR A 737 -58.49 -17.18 22.00
CA TYR A 737 -59.30 -16.78 20.82
C TYR A 737 -60.62 -15.94 20.94
N MET A 738 -60.69 -14.81 20.24
CA MET A 738 -61.27 -14.71 18.86
C MET A 738 -61.31 -13.27 18.29
N SER A 739 -61.24 -13.15 16.96
CA SER A 739 -61.62 -11.97 16.18
C SER A 739 -62.63 -12.38 15.09
N PRO A 740 -63.52 -11.47 14.63
CA PRO A 740 -63.56 -11.23 13.18
C PRO A 740 -63.82 -9.76 12.76
N THR A 741 -63.76 -9.56 11.44
CA THR A 741 -63.84 -8.30 10.69
C THR A 741 -65.24 -7.68 10.59
N THR A 742 -65.35 -6.37 10.29
CA THR A 742 -65.95 -5.82 9.04
C THR A 742 -65.88 -4.28 8.99
N SER A 743 -66.34 -3.67 7.88
CA SER A 743 -66.07 -2.29 7.42
C SER A 743 -67.31 -1.40 7.29
N SER A 744 -67.18 -0.07 7.50
CA SER A 744 -68.04 0.94 6.84
C SER A 744 -67.52 2.39 6.97
N THR A 745 -67.70 3.17 5.90
CA THR A 745 -67.61 4.66 5.79
C THR A 745 -68.71 5.12 4.81
N PRO A 746 -69.00 6.43 4.58
CA PRO A 746 -68.73 7.68 5.31
C PRO A 746 -70.06 8.45 5.62
N GLU A 747 -70.07 9.80 5.54
CA GLU A 747 -71.25 10.71 5.40
C GLU A 747 -72.13 11.00 6.67
N ASP A 748 -72.69 12.21 6.93
CA ASP A 748 -72.50 13.54 6.30
C ASP A 748 -72.84 14.78 7.18
N LEU A 749 -72.25 15.93 6.81
CA LEU A 749 -72.52 17.39 7.00
C LEU A 749 -73.54 18.03 8.00
N ARG A 750 -73.31 19.36 8.18
CA ARG A 750 -74.20 20.50 8.63
C ARG A 750 -74.22 20.82 10.14
N HIS A 751 -74.22 22.08 10.61
CA HIS A 751 -73.97 23.44 10.07
C HIS A 751 -73.49 24.31 11.28
N PHE A 752 -72.73 25.41 11.15
CA PHE A 752 -73.13 26.71 10.59
C PHE A 752 -71.90 27.59 10.18
N ARG A 753 -72.11 28.78 9.59
CA ARG A 753 -71.08 29.48 8.79
C ARG A 753 -71.19 31.02 8.75
N ALA A 754 -70.14 31.72 9.20
CA ALA A 754 -69.77 33.11 8.84
C ALA A 754 -68.27 33.27 9.14
N ARG A 755 -67.32 33.60 8.25
CA ARG A 755 -67.26 34.24 6.91
C ARG A 755 -67.36 35.78 6.92
N ILE A 756 -66.21 36.46 6.97
CA ILE A 756 -65.73 37.49 6.00
C ILE A 756 -64.34 38.03 6.45
N SER A 757 -63.47 38.31 5.48
CA SER A 757 -62.10 38.92 5.60
C SER A 757 -62.12 40.33 4.96
N PRO A 758 -61.04 41.14 4.84
CA PRO A 758 -59.61 40.88 5.11
C PRO A 758 -58.82 42.07 5.75
N ALA A 759 -57.49 42.02 5.62
CA ALA A 759 -56.48 43.11 5.62
C ALA A 759 -55.61 43.34 6.87
N ASN A 760 -54.33 43.60 6.58
CA ASN A 760 -53.22 44.09 7.42
C ASN A 760 -53.23 45.65 7.37
N PRO A 761 -52.35 46.44 8.08
CA PRO A 761 -51.14 46.06 8.82
C PRO A 761 -50.87 46.80 10.17
N THR A 762 -49.68 46.57 10.73
CA THR A 762 -48.85 47.48 11.59
C THR A 762 -49.27 47.87 13.03
N ALA A 763 -48.45 47.37 13.98
CA ALA A 763 -47.68 48.13 14.98
C ALA A 763 -48.31 48.82 16.24
N ARG A 764 -47.74 48.41 17.39
CA ARG A 764 -47.49 49.15 18.67
C ARG A 764 -48.63 49.38 19.70
N LEU A 765 -48.19 49.22 20.97
CA LEU A 765 -48.60 49.89 22.23
C LEU A 765 -50.00 49.67 22.83
N PHE A 766 -50.02 49.06 24.03
CA PHE A 766 -50.65 49.51 25.31
C PHE A 766 -50.01 48.63 26.41
N GLN A 767 -49.20 49.12 27.36
CA GLN A 767 -49.46 50.11 28.43
C GLN A 767 -50.57 49.67 29.40
N TRP A 768 -50.18 49.40 30.66
CA TRP A 768 -51.09 49.28 31.80
C TRP A 768 -50.56 50.14 32.97
N ASN A 769 -51.44 50.84 33.67
CA ASN A 769 -51.07 51.82 34.70
C ASN A 769 -50.99 51.22 36.11
N SER A 770 -50.13 51.83 36.92
CA SER A 770 -50.05 51.68 38.37
C SER A 770 -51.32 52.18 39.06
N ASP A 771 -51.73 51.53 40.16
CA ASP A 771 -52.07 52.28 41.38
C ASP A 771 -52.15 51.44 42.66
N ARG A 772 -51.42 51.87 43.71
CA ARG A 772 -51.69 51.73 45.16
C ARG A 772 -50.47 52.19 45.97
N LYS A 773 -50.71 52.97 47.01
CA LYS A 773 -49.69 53.51 47.93
C LYS A 773 -49.80 52.93 49.34
N VAL A 774 -48.75 53.19 50.12
CA VAL A 774 -48.64 53.17 51.61
C VAL A 774 -48.28 51.81 52.23
N PRO A 775 -47.36 51.75 53.23
CA PRO A 775 -46.44 52.77 53.75
C PRO A 775 -44.96 52.52 53.36
N ILE A 776 -44.06 53.38 53.85
CA ILE A 776 -42.61 53.16 53.83
C ILE A 776 -42.26 52.15 54.93
N ASP A 777 -41.45 51.16 54.58
CA ASP A 777 -40.52 50.53 55.53
C ASP A 777 -39.12 50.52 54.90
N ARG A 778 -38.06 50.47 55.72
CA ARG A 778 -36.68 50.69 55.28
C ARG A 778 -35.98 49.40 54.81
N GLU A 779 -34.78 49.55 54.26
CA GLU A 779 -33.88 48.45 53.84
C GLU A 779 -34.29 47.65 52.58
N LYS A 780 -34.61 48.35 51.48
CA LYS A 780 -34.52 47.77 50.12
C LYS A 780 -33.76 48.67 49.15
N LEU A 781 -32.67 48.12 48.61
CA LEU A 781 -31.97 48.65 47.43
C LEU A 781 -32.83 48.42 46.16
N PRO A 782 -32.65 49.23 45.09
CA PRO A 782 -33.43 49.10 43.87
C PRO A 782 -33.15 47.79 43.13
N GLY A 783 -34.14 47.26 42.41
CA GLY A 783 -34.11 45.92 41.77
C GLY A 783 -33.20 45.76 40.55
N ILE A 784 -32.21 46.65 40.37
CA ILE A 784 -31.38 46.81 39.16
C ILE A 784 -30.61 45.52 38.84
N THR A 785 -29.94 44.91 39.82
CA THR A 785 -29.19 43.66 39.62
C THR A 785 -30.07 42.52 39.11
N LYS A 786 -31.35 42.48 39.52
CA LYS A 786 -32.24 41.38 39.13
C LYS A 786 -32.62 41.44 37.65
N GLN A 787 -32.66 42.64 37.07
CA GLN A 787 -32.97 42.83 35.65
C GLN A 787 -31.70 42.62 34.80
N ILE A 788 -30.55 43.17 35.21
CA ILE A 788 -29.24 42.93 34.58
C ILE A 788 -28.88 41.43 34.58
N SER A 789 -29.19 40.69 35.64
CA SER A 789 -28.97 39.24 35.73
C SER A 789 -29.82 38.42 34.74
N GLU A 790 -30.93 38.98 34.24
CA GLU A 790 -31.70 38.41 33.12
C GLU A 790 -31.23 38.94 31.75
N ASP A 791 -30.68 40.15 31.67
CA ASP A 791 -30.18 40.76 30.43
C ASP A 791 -28.73 40.33 30.07
N VAL A 792 -27.94 39.80 31.01
CA VAL A 792 -26.64 39.14 30.69
C VAL A 792 -26.85 37.83 29.91
N ARG A 793 -28.09 37.33 29.83
CA ARG A 793 -28.52 36.31 28.84
C ARG A 793 -28.49 36.84 27.38
N LEU A 794 -28.20 38.12 27.15
CA LEU A 794 -28.00 38.73 25.83
C LEU A 794 -26.55 38.65 25.32
N LEU A 795 -25.64 37.99 26.05
CA LEU A 795 -24.57 37.24 25.39
C LEU A 795 -25.24 36.06 24.67
N GLN A 796 -25.44 36.19 23.35
CA GLN A 796 -26.18 35.17 22.59
C GLN A 796 -25.53 33.78 22.76
N PRO A 797 -26.33 32.70 22.86
CA PRO A 797 -25.81 31.35 22.63
C PRO A 797 -25.14 31.34 21.25
N VAL A 798 -23.99 30.68 21.13
CA VAL A 798 -22.96 31.13 20.20
C VAL A 798 -23.40 31.00 18.74
N SER A 799 -23.90 32.12 18.20
CA SER A 799 -24.34 32.30 16.83
C SER A 799 -23.13 32.35 15.90
N PHE A 800 -22.51 31.20 15.68
CA PHE A 800 -21.34 31.09 14.82
C PHE A 800 -21.69 31.54 13.41
N ASN A 801 -21.17 32.70 13.00
CA ASN A 801 -21.05 33.02 11.59
C ASN A 801 -19.96 32.09 11.01
N TRP A 802 -20.37 30.88 10.62
CA TRP A 802 -19.50 29.78 10.22
C TRP A 802 -18.54 30.17 9.08
N SER A 803 -18.92 31.15 8.25
CA SER A 803 -18.08 31.81 7.24
C SER A 803 -16.72 32.32 7.76
N ASN A 804 -16.60 32.63 9.05
CA ASN A 804 -15.38 33.14 9.68
C ASN A 804 -14.48 32.06 10.29
N LEU A 805 -14.86 30.78 10.27
CA LEU A 805 -13.92 29.68 10.52
C LEU A 805 -13.13 29.41 9.23
N GLU A 806 -11.79 29.53 9.26
CA GLU A 806 -10.91 29.24 8.11
C GLU A 806 -10.76 27.73 7.78
N TRP A 807 -11.85 26.97 7.87
CA TRP A 807 -11.91 25.52 7.68
C TRP A 807 -11.48 25.08 6.28
N THR A 808 -11.99 25.75 5.25
CA THR A 808 -11.81 25.38 3.83
C THR A 808 -10.36 25.50 3.34
N LYS A 809 -9.59 26.47 3.86
CA LYS A 809 -8.25 26.79 3.32
C LYS A 809 -7.14 25.85 3.77
N GLN A 810 -7.27 25.20 4.94
CA GLN A 810 -6.17 24.38 5.49
C GLN A 810 -6.18 22.92 5.01
N HIS A 811 -7.34 22.37 4.63
CA HIS A 811 -7.50 20.93 4.41
C HIS A 811 -7.48 20.47 2.94
N GLN A 812 -7.79 21.34 1.96
CA GLN A 812 -7.73 20.96 0.53
C GLN A 812 -6.30 20.74 -0.01
N ASN A 813 -5.24 21.13 0.72
CA ASN A 813 -3.85 21.11 0.23
C ASN A 813 -2.88 20.28 1.10
N ARG A 814 -3.17 18.97 1.26
CA ARG A 814 -2.17 17.97 1.70
C ARG A 814 -2.27 16.66 0.90
N PRO A 815 -1.50 16.50 -0.20
CA PRO A 815 -1.36 15.20 -0.84
C PRO A 815 -0.66 14.22 0.11
N GLN A 816 -1.14 12.97 0.16
CA GLN A 816 -0.50 11.89 0.90
C GLN A 816 0.93 11.68 0.37
N ARG A 817 1.93 11.84 1.24
CA ARG A 817 3.32 11.51 0.88
C ARG A 817 3.51 10.00 0.87
N ALA A 818 3.61 9.44 -0.33
CA ALA A 818 4.13 8.10 -0.53
C ALA A 818 5.50 7.94 0.18
N ARG A 819 5.73 6.77 0.75
CA ARG A 819 7.06 6.38 1.25
C ARG A 819 7.98 6.17 0.05
N ASP A 820 9.03 6.96 -0.07
CA ASP A 820 10.18 6.54 -0.87
C ASP A 820 11.51 6.97 -0.26
N LYS A 821 12.58 6.26 -0.65
CA LYS A 821 13.89 6.29 0.01
C LYS A 821 14.75 7.42 -0.53
N THR A 822 15.43 8.14 0.36
CA THR A 822 16.48 9.11 -0.01
C THR A 822 17.84 8.65 0.48
N ASP A 823 18.76 8.44 -0.46
CA ASP A 823 20.17 8.16 -0.20
C ASP A 823 21.03 9.12 -1.04
N GLY A 824 22.20 9.51 -0.53
CA GLY A 824 23.17 10.38 -1.21
C GLY A 824 22.94 11.91 -1.10
N PRO A 825 24.00 12.75 -1.23
CA PRO A 825 24.00 14.11 -0.65
C PRO A 825 24.14 15.28 -1.64
N LYS A 826 23.86 16.50 -1.12
CA LYS A 826 23.91 17.79 -1.83
C LYS A 826 25.35 18.25 -2.13
N SER A 827 25.55 18.88 -3.28
CA SER A 827 26.64 19.84 -3.54
C SER A 827 26.06 21.27 -3.74
N ALA A 828 26.89 22.32 -3.81
CA ALA A 828 26.44 23.70 -3.58
C ALA A 828 27.20 24.79 -4.36
N LYS A 829 26.60 26.01 -4.36
CA LYS A 829 27.06 27.29 -4.94
C LYS A 829 26.78 27.40 -6.46
N ARG A 830 26.64 28.59 -7.07
CA ARG A 830 26.97 29.97 -6.63
C ARG A 830 26.04 31.04 -7.27
N LYS A 831 26.07 32.27 -6.74
CA LYS A 831 25.33 33.46 -7.22
C LYS A 831 25.88 34.03 -8.55
N THR A 832 25.01 34.63 -9.39
CA THR A 832 25.31 35.91 -10.09
C THR A 832 24.04 36.64 -10.58
N ILE A 833 24.00 37.95 -10.31
CA ILE A 833 23.08 39.06 -10.69
C ILE A 833 23.95 40.34 -10.53
N PRO A 834 23.78 41.50 -11.23
CA PRO A 834 22.76 41.92 -12.20
C PRO A 834 23.31 42.43 -13.55
N SER A 835 22.41 42.84 -14.46
CA SER A 835 22.53 44.12 -15.17
C SER A 835 21.15 44.69 -15.54
N THR A 836 21.01 46.02 -15.50
CA THR A 836 19.79 46.78 -15.82
C THR A 836 19.94 47.56 -17.12
N ILE A 837 18.86 47.74 -17.87
CA ILE A 837 18.60 48.91 -18.74
C ILE A 837 17.08 49.07 -18.89
N THR A 838 16.60 50.32 -18.93
CA THR A 838 15.19 50.72 -18.97
C THR A 838 14.76 51.22 -20.34
N ASN A 839 13.49 51.04 -20.73
CA ASN A 839 12.62 52.18 -21.12
C ASN A 839 11.18 51.78 -21.58
N GLN A 840 10.30 52.79 -21.53
CA GLN A 840 9.01 52.94 -22.24
C GLN A 840 7.79 52.08 -21.83
N THR A 841 7.00 52.67 -20.91
CA THR A 841 5.53 52.82 -21.02
C THR A 841 5.16 53.65 -22.29
N ILE A 842 3.92 53.76 -22.80
CA ILE A 842 2.59 53.83 -22.17
C ILE A 842 1.48 53.15 -23.07
N PRO A 843 0.13 53.31 -22.93
CA PRO A 843 -0.77 52.14 -22.90
C PRO A 843 -1.83 52.07 -24.03
N LYS A 844 -2.67 51.02 -24.00
CA LYS A 844 -4.05 51.06 -24.51
C LYS A 844 -5.00 50.26 -23.61
N SER A 845 -6.22 50.78 -23.45
CA SER A 845 -7.36 50.13 -22.78
C SER A 845 -8.68 50.59 -23.42
N VAL A 846 -9.79 49.96 -23.03
CA VAL A 846 -11.20 50.30 -23.34
C VAL A 846 -11.66 50.12 -24.81
N PHE A 847 -12.37 49.01 -25.04
CA PHE A 847 -13.72 48.93 -25.62
C PHE A 847 -14.27 47.52 -25.28
N LYS A 848 -15.52 47.33 -24.86
CA LYS A 848 -16.59 48.29 -24.54
C LYS A 848 -17.47 47.73 -23.42
#